data_AF-A0A2B4SSA1-F1
#
_entry.id   AF-A0A2B4SSA1-F1
#
_cell.length_a   1.000
_cell.length_b   1.000
_cell.length_c   1.000
_cell.angle_alpha   90.00
_cell.angle_beta   90.00
_cell.angle_gamma   90.00
#
_symmetry.space_group_name_H-M   'P 1'
#
loop_
_entity.id
_entity.type
_entity.pdbx_description
1 polymer ?
#
loop_
_entity_poly.entity_id
_entity_poly.type
_entity_poly.pdbx_seq_one_letter_code
_entity_poly.pdbx_strand_id
1 'polypeptide(L)'
;MDNADLERLSISPGKLSPKFHPNTTEYSVTLGSDVSQIKVDPLTSDSGASYSISGSGGGKTVSLKEGEVTPVKVEVTAEDGSTIKNYFIHVTRLSASDASLSELKLSIGLLSPNFASNITSYSTFVPFSCSSVEITPAVADKKTAVKVNGTESKEPTALRYGDTVVEVEVTSPDTTNKRTYLLVVSRLKLPRPIEFSDEKQQLRFQCPVCLGILYRPKSIKDSDPKHVFCKCCIDELTRTSKVDPLDGSPLADIWRTDEYELDKELSSQQVFCVYKHWGCGVEVKLCDLGSHVLQCDFRPAAVEKGGQLVPTKDLEEKSKEASKGCTDCNRPVRSSELEEHKTFMCTSKHTNTGVRHKSEVRAWEKRLHVETNEKSADKLAKTAEEQINECFKVLPQHGNAGHYDGEISPLRYLERAAEWLATAIKLSPKKADLHFQLGQVLEEQHYVQDVYGIKPEKSSDDEEMDFNMISKESSKEDDIQAICELRGAGRNAPLALQLKAIDEEYHYLLDQGQSDRADYVQKLYGWKSKQATQNKTAQLASNEEEPLGKAYLKYLDALVNGADNHLYNLHVGRMLLLQSKPEEAVSRLQVAVGLKPTSLEARFYLGLALGQQKDGPGKRKEEAVKYLSEGIEHLLNQMTVDANDPSKENKKWQQITLSSNNLSRPDNVQWLQGCSVLSNVCKQMTTPPSGVMSRVNALHTAAMLASHVLTHLVARGDTYHQVEWVLYETHFTLLQMKLDDAKSKGNQKNGEISSFCENLSALLNCSVIPPGKQILELKEKTCQQAVLLQSCNSCALYRLGDAQLSLYDNDDPTSANAKQTLEEAELSYRASIELEGSPSFGGEMPAKITDQRWFKEQKAKKEAEKKAAAAGGTPQKTASSPAGKAASPAGRGGNQAGRGSSTPTRGKPAVGGRGSSPSTRGGAAAAKASSGVARGKTSPTKPSGTAGRGGGTAGRSAARGGSNITTNKPSAHKSGACSPTKQPASSKHSTQTKPVAQSPVTRSTPAKPATPNLTTEQKPSGPPNKPSYNARLGLARVLMRKGGDSISEAHTLYEEVISMAPSVHDAYIELADSLIKTDPMKAVDTYSVYPFKEPLTFDDAYIYGEMVRLLMKNEKYDDPRLGPSMISLGKIMGLTVLEKYVEALDKTFKYSKLLKEVYAGVHGKSVDDSDLQQFFKFKCWV
;
A
#
# COMPACT_ATOMS: atom_id res chain seq x y z
N MET A 1 -32.56 30.92 -71.99
CA MET A 1 -31.81 29.70 -71.62
C MET A 1 -32.23 29.27 -70.23
N ASP A 2 -31.92 28.03 -69.86
CA ASP A 2 -32.29 27.33 -68.62
C ASP A 2 -31.20 27.39 -67.54
N ASN A 3 -30.11 28.12 -67.78
CA ASN A 3 -28.99 28.21 -66.85
C ASN A 3 -29.30 29.12 -65.65
N ALA A 4 -29.56 28.50 -64.49
CA ALA A 4 -29.79 29.17 -63.20
C ALA A 4 -28.56 29.12 -62.26
N ASP A 5 -27.35 28.89 -62.77
CA ASP A 5 -26.14 28.84 -61.95
C ASP A 5 -25.60 30.22 -61.59
N LEU A 6 -24.87 30.30 -60.48
CA LEU A 6 -24.00 31.44 -60.14
C LEU A 6 -22.56 31.20 -60.62
N GLU A 7 -21.95 32.21 -61.25
CA GLU A 7 -20.51 32.26 -61.52
C GLU A 7 -19.75 32.57 -60.21
N ARG A 8 -20.34 33.40 -59.35
CA ARG A 8 -19.78 33.79 -58.05
C ARG A 8 -20.88 33.92 -57.01
N LEU A 9 -20.62 33.39 -55.81
CA LEU A 9 -21.29 33.79 -54.58
C LEU A 9 -20.23 34.18 -53.55
N SER A 10 -20.40 35.35 -52.93
CA SER A 10 -19.51 35.84 -51.88
C SER A 10 -20.28 36.69 -50.87
N ILE A 11 -19.72 36.85 -49.68
CA ILE A 11 -20.28 37.73 -48.65
C ILE A 11 -19.19 38.65 -48.08
N SER A 12 -19.60 39.76 -47.48
CA SER A 12 -18.71 40.65 -46.74
C SER A 12 -19.42 41.29 -45.53
N PRO A 13 -18.82 41.24 -44.32
CA PRO A 13 -17.64 40.45 -43.96
C PRO A 13 -17.96 38.94 -43.90
N GLY A 14 -16.93 38.10 -43.97
CA GLY A 14 -17.04 36.63 -43.83
C GLY A 14 -16.37 35.85 -44.96
N LYS A 15 -16.44 34.51 -44.88
CA LYS A 15 -16.02 33.57 -45.93
C LYS A 15 -16.94 32.35 -45.88
N LEU A 16 -17.49 31.95 -47.02
CA LEU A 16 -18.34 30.76 -47.12
C LEU A 16 -17.55 29.49 -46.79
N SER A 17 -18.18 28.57 -46.06
CA SER A 17 -17.74 27.20 -45.86
C SER A 17 -18.83 26.23 -46.35
N PRO A 18 -18.58 25.36 -47.35
CA PRO A 18 -17.35 25.22 -48.12
C PRO A 18 -17.06 26.46 -49.00
N LYS A 19 -15.91 26.47 -49.69
CA LYS A 19 -15.66 27.47 -50.76
C LYS A 19 -16.76 27.37 -51.82
N PHE A 20 -17.15 28.51 -52.39
CA PHE A 20 -18.18 28.56 -53.43
C PHE A 20 -17.87 27.63 -54.62
N HIS A 21 -18.91 26.93 -55.08
CA HIS A 21 -18.90 26.15 -56.30
C HIS A 21 -20.32 26.14 -56.91
N PRO A 22 -20.51 26.28 -58.23
CA PRO A 22 -21.85 26.44 -58.84
C PRO A 22 -22.84 25.29 -58.54
N ASN A 23 -22.32 24.07 -58.32
CA ASN A 23 -23.12 22.89 -57.97
C ASN A 23 -23.35 22.69 -56.46
N THR A 24 -22.77 23.52 -55.59
CA THR A 24 -22.99 23.45 -54.15
C THR A 24 -24.02 24.49 -53.74
N THR A 25 -25.15 24.03 -53.22
CA THR A 25 -26.31 24.86 -52.85
C THR A 25 -26.34 25.25 -51.37
N GLU A 26 -25.46 24.71 -50.53
CA GLU A 26 -25.46 24.88 -49.08
C GLU A 26 -24.14 25.44 -48.57
N TYR A 27 -24.21 26.48 -47.74
CA TYR A 27 -23.06 27.16 -47.14
C TYR A 27 -23.31 27.57 -45.70
N SER A 28 -22.28 27.58 -44.87
CA SER A 28 -22.30 28.13 -43.51
C SER A 28 -21.22 29.17 -43.27
N VAL A 29 -21.53 30.11 -42.37
CA VAL A 29 -20.73 31.28 -42.00
C VAL A 29 -20.94 31.59 -40.52
N THR A 30 -19.87 31.83 -39.76
CA THR A 30 -19.94 32.37 -38.39
C THR A 30 -19.25 33.72 -38.33
N LEU A 31 -19.85 34.68 -37.62
CA LEU A 31 -19.42 36.08 -37.56
C LEU A 31 -19.42 36.60 -36.12
N GLY A 32 -18.53 37.57 -35.86
CA GLY A 32 -18.45 38.27 -34.57
C GLY A 32 -19.75 38.98 -34.20
N SER A 33 -19.95 39.17 -32.90
CA SER A 33 -21.12 39.83 -32.30
C SER A 33 -21.37 41.24 -32.84
N ASP A 34 -20.33 41.95 -33.27
CA ASP A 34 -20.41 43.30 -33.82
C ASP A 34 -20.88 43.37 -35.29
N VAL A 35 -20.96 42.23 -35.99
CA VAL A 35 -21.43 42.15 -37.37
C VAL A 35 -22.96 42.07 -37.41
N SER A 36 -23.62 43.21 -37.24
CA SER A 36 -25.09 43.33 -37.29
C SER A 36 -25.71 43.14 -38.68
N GLN A 37 -24.90 43.08 -39.74
CA GLN A 37 -25.34 42.91 -41.12
C GLN A 37 -24.22 42.36 -42.03
N ILE A 38 -24.59 41.67 -43.10
CA ILE A 38 -23.68 41.27 -44.20
C ILE A 38 -24.17 41.80 -45.54
N LYS A 39 -23.25 42.05 -46.46
CA LYS A 39 -23.54 42.20 -47.89
C LYS A 39 -23.30 40.87 -48.60
N VAL A 40 -24.30 40.38 -49.34
CA VAL A 40 -24.18 39.23 -50.25
C VAL A 40 -23.94 39.76 -51.66
N ASP A 41 -22.96 39.20 -52.36
CA ASP A 41 -22.62 39.56 -53.74
C ASP A 41 -22.62 38.30 -54.62
N PRO A 42 -23.80 37.93 -55.17
CA PRO A 42 -23.93 36.93 -56.22
C PRO A 42 -23.68 37.55 -57.60
N LEU A 43 -23.29 36.69 -58.54
CA LEU A 43 -23.16 36.93 -59.98
C LEU A 43 -23.65 35.67 -60.71
N THR A 44 -24.61 35.82 -61.61
CA THR A 44 -25.17 34.71 -62.41
C THR A 44 -24.20 34.29 -63.52
N SER A 45 -24.20 33.00 -63.85
CA SER A 45 -23.44 32.43 -64.99
C SER A 45 -24.02 32.83 -66.34
N ASP A 46 -25.28 33.26 -66.37
CA ASP A 46 -25.98 33.78 -67.55
C ASP A 46 -26.36 35.25 -67.32
N SER A 47 -26.14 36.10 -68.32
CA SER A 47 -26.53 37.52 -68.32
C SER A 47 -28.04 37.75 -68.44
N GLY A 48 -28.80 36.77 -68.93
CA GLY A 48 -30.26 36.79 -68.97
C GLY A 48 -30.93 36.24 -67.71
N ALA A 49 -30.17 35.56 -66.84
CA ALA A 49 -30.68 35.08 -65.55
C ALA A 49 -30.79 36.23 -64.52
N SER A 50 -31.73 36.09 -63.61
CA SER A 50 -31.97 37.03 -62.50
C SER A 50 -31.82 36.32 -61.16
N TYR A 51 -31.65 37.08 -60.07
CA TYR A 51 -31.65 36.52 -58.72
C TYR A 51 -32.43 37.40 -57.74
N SER A 52 -33.00 36.77 -56.71
CA SER A 52 -33.54 37.44 -55.53
C SER A 52 -32.80 36.96 -54.28
N ILE A 53 -32.70 37.84 -53.28
CA ILE A 53 -32.09 37.53 -51.98
C ILE A 53 -33.18 37.70 -50.92
N SER A 54 -33.65 36.59 -50.36
CA SER A 54 -34.59 36.62 -49.24
C SER A 54 -33.91 37.10 -47.95
N GLY A 55 -34.69 37.69 -47.03
CA GLY A 55 -34.18 38.25 -45.76
C GLY A 55 -33.53 39.65 -45.85
N SER A 56 -33.38 40.20 -47.06
CA SER A 56 -32.69 41.49 -47.32
C SER A 56 -33.60 42.72 -47.48
N GLY A 57 -34.92 42.53 -47.43
CA GLY A 57 -35.90 43.55 -47.87
C GLY A 57 -35.83 43.88 -49.37
N GLY A 58 -35.15 43.06 -50.18
CA GLY A 58 -34.90 43.29 -51.61
C GLY A 58 -33.53 43.87 -51.95
N GLY A 59 -32.68 44.14 -50.94
CA GLY A 59 -31.32 44.65 -51.14
C GLY A 59 -30.25 43.55 -51.30
N LYS A 60 -28.98 43.98 -51.46
CA LYS A 60 -27.81 43.10 -51.29
C LYS A 60 -27.38 42.91 -49.83
N THR A 61 -28.06 43.55 -48.88
CA THR A 61 -27.66 43.56 -47.46
C THR A 61 -28.70 42.82 -46.61
N VAL A 62 -28.24 41.91 -45.75
CA VAL A 62 -29.08 41.16 -44.80
C VAL A 62 -28.70 41.56 -43.38
N SER A 63 -29.69 41.96 -42.58
CA SER A 63 -29.51 42.22 -41.14
C SER A 63 -29.48 40.90 -40.36
N LEU A 64 -28.57 40.80 -39.39
CA LEU A 64 -28.33 39.59 -38.60
C LEU A 64 -28.77 39.80 -37.16
N LYS A 65 -29.72 38.98 -36.73
CA LYS A 65 -30.09 38.87 -35.32
C LYS A 65 -28.93 38.30 -34.50
N GLU A 66 -28.84 38.72 -33.25
CA GLU A 66 -27.78 38.27 -32.35
C GLU A 66 -28.09 36.90 -31.74
N GLY A 67 -27.09 36.00 -31.71
CA GLY A 67 -27.23 34.66 -31.15
C GLY A 67 -28.05 33.67 -32.00
N GLU A 68 -28.68 34.12 -33.09
CA GLU A 68 -29.47 33.30 -34.00
C GLU A 68 -28.71 32.94 -35.30
N VAL A 69 -29.06 31.81 -35.90
CA VAL A 69 -28.66 31.46 -37.27
C VAL A 69 -29.68 32.10 -38.23
N THR A 70 -29.24 33.05 -39.04
CA THR A 70 -30.06 33.69 -40.07
C THR A 70 -29.89 32.93 -41.40
N PRO A 71 -30.92 32.21 -41.91
CA PRO A 71 -30.84 31.56 -43.21
C PRO A 71 -31.08 32.58 -44.33
N VAL A 72 -30.14 32.67 -45.27
CA VAL A 72 -30.23 33.54 -46.45
C VAL A 72 -30.35 32.67 -47.70
N LYS A 73 -31.57 32.58 -48.26
CA LYS A 73 -31.83 31.93 -49.55
C LYS A 73 -31.63 32.95 -50.67
N VAL A 74 -30.66 32.69 -51.55
CA VAL A 74 -30.50 33.32 -52.86
C VAL A 74 -31.18 32.43 -53.89
N GLU A 75 -32.23 32.93 -54.51
CA GLU A 75 -33.01 32.23 -55.54
C GLU A 75 -32.61 32.80 -56.89
N VAL A 76 -32.11 31.95 -57.79
CA VAL A 76 -31.71 32.31 -59.15
C VAL A 76 -32.74 31.75 -60.12
N THR A 77 -33.25 32.60 -61.00
CA THR A 77 -34.22 32.24 -62.05
C THR A 77 -33.57 32.47 -63.41
N ALA A 78 -33.51 31.43 -64.24
CA ALA A 78 -32.98 31.51 -65.59
C ALA A 78 -33.82 32.43 -66.50
N GLU A 79 -33.27 32.78 -67.67
CA GLU A 79 -33.96 33.62 -68.68
C GLU A 79 -35.31 33.01 -69.13
N ASP A 80 -35.47 31.68 -69.05
CA ASP A 80 -36.74 31.00 -69.37
C ASP A 80 -37.90 31.29 -68.37
N GLY A 81 -37.62 31.90 -67.22
CA GLY A 81 -38.62 32.25 -66.19
C GLY A 81 -39.21 31.07 -65.40
N SER A 82 -38.71 29.86 -65.61
CA SER A 82 -39.26 28.59 -65.07
C SER A 82 -38.21 27.73 -64.35
N THR A 83 -36.95 27.77 -64.79
CA THR A 83 -35.84 27.03 -64.20
C THR A 83 -35.25 27.85 -63.05
N ILE A 84 -35.38 27.33 -61.82
CA ILE A 84 -35.02 28.00 -60.58
C ILE A 84 -34.00 27.16 -59.80
N LYS A 85 -32.89 27.77 -59.39
CA LYS A 85 -31.86 27.16 -58.53
C LYS A 85 -31.69 27.96 -57.24
N ASN A 86 -31.57 27.26 -56.12
CA ASN A 86 -31.53 27.87 -54.79
C ASN A 86 -30.19 27.63 -54.11
N TYR A 87 -29.61 28.70 -53.57
CA TYR A 87 -28.39 28.69 -52.78
C TYR A 87 -28.69 29.24 -51.38
N PHE A 88 -28.50 28.42 -50.35
CA PHE A 88 -28.70 28.78 -48.95
C PHE A 88 -27.37 29.11 -48.28
N ILE A 89 -27.38 30.17 -47.47
CA ILE A 89 -26.26 30.56 -46.59
C ILE A 89 -26.79 30.64 -45.16
N HIS A 90 -26.34 29.74 -44.30
CA HIS A 90 -26.60 29.76 -42.86
C HIS A 90 -25.60 30.70 -42.18
N VAL A 91 -26.07 31.87 -41.76
CA VAL A 91 -25.24 32.95 -41.21
C VAL A 91 -25.47 33.08 -39.70
N THR A 92 -24.51 32.60 -38.92
CA THR A 92 -24.53 32.66 -37.45
C THR A 92 -23.83 33.93 -36.98
N ARG A 93 -24.55 34.84 -36.33
CA ARG A 93 -23.96 35.98 -35.59
C ARG A 93 -23.87 35.62 -34.12
N LEU A 94 -22.66 35.62 -33.57
CA LEU A 94 -22.41 35.34 -32.15
C LEU A 94 -23.09 36.39 -31.25
N SER A 95 -23.32 36.07 -29.97
CA SER A 95 -23.81 37.06 -29.00
C SER A 95 -22.66 37.82 -28.35
N ALA A 96 -22.87 39.11 -28.09
CA ALA A 96 -21.94 39.96 -27.36
C ALA A 96 -21.81 39.54 -25.89
N SER A 97 -22.77 38.79 -25.34
CA SER A 97 -22.72 38.21 -23.99
C SER A 97 -22.18 36.78 -23.94
N ASP A 98 -21.65 36.24 -25.05
CA ASP A 98 -21.05 34.90 -25.08
C ASP A 98 -19.62 34.93 -24.50
N ALA A 99 -19.41 34.13 -23.45
CA ALA A 99 -18.13 33.91 -22.78
C ALA A 99 -17.62 32.45 -23.00
N SER A 100 -18.02 31.79 -24.09
CA SER A 100 -17.58 30.43 -24.40
C SER A 100 -16.20 30.37 -25.07
N LEU A 101 -15.44 29.31 -24.78
CA LEU A 101 -14.29 28.90 -25.59
C LEU A 101 -14.80 28.11 -26.80
N SER A 102 -14.21 28.32 -27.96
CA SER A 102 -14.40 27.48 -29.15
C SER A 102 -13.40 26.33 -29.20
N GLU A 103 -12.25 26.45 -28.54
CA GLU A 103 -11.25 25.37 -28.39
C GLU A 103 -10.39 25.59 -27.13
N LEU A 104 -9.85 24.51 -26.58
CA LEU A 104 -8.76 24.53 -25.61
C LEU A 104 -7.71 23.51 -26.02
N LYS A 105 -6.50 23.96 -26.39
CA LYS A 105 -5.36 23.12 -26.77
C LYS A 105 -4.23 23.19 -25.75
N LEU A 106 -3.43 22.13 -25.70
CA LEU A 106 -2.23 21.99 -24.87
C LEU A 106 -1.06 21.57 -25.77
N SER A 107 0.16 22.02 -25.44
CA SER A 107 1.37 21.55 -26.12
C SER A 107 1.72 20.09 -25.84
N ILE A 108 1.23 19.53 -24.73
CA ILE A 108 1.43 18.13 -24.32
C ILE A 108 0.28 17.68 -23.40
N GLY A 109 -0.06 16.40 -23.48
CA GLY A 109 -1.22 15.82 -22.79
C GLY A 109 -2.48 15.80 -23.66
N LEU A 110 -3.56 15.26 -23.11
CA LEU A 110 -4.89 15.18 -23.74
C LEU A 110 -5.93 15.55 -22.69
N LEU A 111 -6.87 16.42 -23.05
CA LEU A 111 -7.96 16.81 -22.16
C LEU A 111 -8.90 15.61 -21.90
N SER A 112 -9.17 15.37 -20.63
CA SER A 112 -10.19 14.44 -20.14
C SER A 112 -11.21 15.21 -19.30
N PRO A 113 -12.48 15.31 -19.72
CA PRO A 113 -13.02 14.80 -20.99
C PRO A 113 -12.50 15.58 -22.21
N ASN A 114 -12.79 15.08 -23.42
CA ASN A 114 -12.56 15.84 -24.66
C ASN A 114 -13.25 17.22 -24.59
N PHE A 115 -12.64 18.23 -25.20
CA PHE A 115 -13.15 19.60 -25.12
C PHE A 115 -14.56 19.77 -25.69
N ALA A 116 -15.45 20.36 -24.90
CA ALA A 116 -16.76 20.86 -25.30
C ALA A 116 -17.06 22.18 -24.55
N SER A 117 -17.59 23.19 -25.25
CA SER A 117 -17.72 24.56 -24.71
C SER A 117 -18.66 24.70 -23.51
N ASN A 118 -19.51 23.71 -23.25
CA ASN A 118 -20.38 23.61 -22.08
C ASN A 118 -19.72 22.95 -20.85
N ILE A 119 -18.59 22.26 -21.02
CA ILE A 119 -17.85 21.62 -19.93
C ILE A 119 -16.78 22.59 -19.42
N THR A 120 -16.82 22.91 -18.12
CA THR A 120 -15.93 23.89 -17.46
C THR A 120 -14.85 23.26 -16.58
N SER A 121 -14.79 21.93 -16.46
CA SER A 121 -13.79 21.22 -15.66
C SER A 121 -13.08 20.16 -16.51
N TYR A 122 -11.75 20.22 -16.53
CA TYR A 122 -10.88 19.34 -17.31
C TYR A 122 -9.70 18.85 -16.49
N SER A 123 -9.17 17.70 -16.89
CA SER A 123 -7.91 17.16 -16.38
C SER A 123 -7.02 16.69 -17.52
N THR A 124 -5.71 16.59 -17.28
CA THR A 124 -4.76 15.94 -18.20
C THR A 124 -3.61 15.34 -17.41
N PHE A 125 -3.02 14.25 -17.92
CA PHE A 125 -1.73 13.75 -17.46
C PHE A 125 -0.60 14.16 -18.41
N VAL A 126 0.55 14.49 -17.84
CA VAL A 126 1.78 14.86 -18.57
C VAL A 126 3.01 14.14 -17.97
N PRO A 127 4.13 13.98 -18.71
CA PRO A 127 5.30 13.23 -18.23
C PRO A 127 5.86 13.78 -16.91
N PHE A 128 6.46 12.92 -16.09
CA PHE A 128 7.11 13.38 -14.84
C PHE A 128 8.16 14.48 -15.09
N SER A 129 8.79 14.47 -16.27
CA SER A 129 9.83 15.42 -16.69
C SER A 129 9.32 16.78 -17.17
N CYS A 130 8.01 16.93 -17.39
CA CYS A 130 7.40 18.15 -17.93
C CYS A 130 7.38 19.27 -16.89
N SER A 131 8.19 20.31 -17.07
CA SER A 131 8.27 21.47 -16.15
C SER A 131 7.33 22.63 -16.51
N SER A 132 6.83 22.71 -17.75
CA SER A 132 5.82 23.69 -18.17
C SER A 132 4.98 23.22 -19.35
N VAL A 133 3.80 23.82 -19.55
CA VAL A 133 2.86 23.52 -20.64
C VAL A 133 2.39 24.82 -21.28
N GLU A 134 2.43 24.92 -22.61
CA GLU A 134 1.74 25.99 -23.34
C GLU A 134 0.25 25.63 -23.46
N ILE A 135 -0.61 26.60 -23.16
CA ILE A 135 -2.07 26.44 -23.11
C ILE A 135 -2.65 27.44 -24.10
N THR A 136 -3.32 26.92 -25.14
CA THR A 136 -3.82 27.71 -26.27
C THR A 136 -5.36 27.66 -26.28
N PRO A 137 -6.04 28.55 -25.53
CA PRO A 137 -7.47 28.74 -25.67
C PRO A 137 -7.81 29.47 -26.97
N ALA A 138 -8.96 29.16 -27.57
CA ALA A 138 -9.52 29.88 -28.69
C ALA A 138 -10.97 30.33 -28.39
N VAL A 139 -11.35 31.46 -28.95
CA VAL A 139 -12.68 32.07 -28.85
C VAL A 139 -13.25 32.30 -30.25
N ALA A 140 -14.58 32.24 -30.39
CA ALA A 140 -15.25 32.40 -31.68
C ALA A 140 -15.34 33.86 -32.13
N ASP A 141 -15.50 34.80 -31.19
CA ASP A 141 -15.38 36.25 -31.41
C ASP A 141 -13.98 36.73 -31.01
N LYS A 142 -13.42 37.66 -31.79
CA LYS A 142 -12.10 38.27 -31.55
C LYS A 142 -12.12 39.36 -30.48
N LYS A 143 -13.30 39.80 -30.03
CA LYS A 143 -13.48 40.76 -28.93
C LYS A 143 -13.59 40.10 -27.55
N THR A 144 -13.85 38.79 -27.50
CA THR A 144 -13.87 38.02 -26.25
C THR A 144 -12.47 38.01 -25.63
N ALA A 145 -12.34 38.50 -24.40
CA ALA A 145 -11.06 38.52 -23.70
C ALA A 145 -10.83 37.20 -22.96
N VAL A 146 -9.60 36.67 -22.99
CA VAL A 146 -9.22 35.42 -22.32
C VAL A 146 -7.98 35.66 -21.47
N LYS A 147 -7.98 35.13 -20.24
CA LYS A 147 -6.84 35.19 -19.31
C LYS A 147 -6.52 33.81 -18.76
N VAL A 148 -5.25 33.41 -18.83
CA VAL A 148 -4.73 32.17 -18.24
C VAL A 148 -4.02 32.53 -16.94
N ASN A 149 -4.48 31.98 -15.82
CA ASN A 149 -4.04 32.32 -14.46
C ASN A 149 -4.03 33.84 -14.19
N GLY A 150 -5.06 34.54 -14.67
CA GLY A 150 -5.21 35.99 -14.55
C GLY A 150 -4.33 36.83 -15.51
N THR A 151 -3.50 36.19 -16.34
CA THR A 151 -2.59 36.88 -17.28
C THR A 151 -3.06 36.76 -18.73
N GLU A 152 -2.75 37.77 -19.55
CA GLU A 152 -2.96 37.77 -21.01
C GLU A 152 -1.72 37.24 -21.77
N SER A 153 -0.80 36.58 -21.06
CA SER A 153 0.49 36.14 -21.59
C SER A 153 0.40 34.81 -22.33
N LYS A 154 1.32 34.59 -23.27
CA LYS A 154 1.53 33.31 -23.96
C LYS A 154 2.67 32.46 -23.37
N GLU A 155 3.29 32.93 -22.29
CA GLU A 155 4.37 32.19 -21.62
C GLU A 155 3.87 30.81 -21.12
N PRO A 156 4.64 29.72 -21.30
CA PRO A 156 4.26 28.40 -20.80
C PRO A 156 4.00 28.38 -19.30
N THR A 157 2.87 27.80 -18.88
CA THR A 157 2.51 27.68 -17.47
C THR A 157 3.43 26.66 -16.80
N ALA A 158 4.24 27.12 -15.84
CA ALA A 158 5.12 26.27 -15.04
C ALA A 158 4.31 25.31 -14.15
N LEU A 159 4.74 24.05 -14.08
CA LEU A 159 4.05 22.99 -13.36
C LEU A 159 4.65 22.72 -11.97
N ARG A 160 3.74 22.39 -11.03
CA ARG A 160 4.01 21.84 -9.71
C ARG A 160 4.55 20.40 -9.84
N TYR A 161 4.74 19.67 -8.74
CA TYR A 161 5.24 18.29 -8.74
C TYR A 161 4.11 17.27 -8.93
N GLY A 162 2.96 17.48 -8.28
CA GLY A 162 1.74 16.70 -8.51
C GLY A 162 0.76 17.47 -9.40
N ASP A 163 -0.19 18.15 -8.78
CA ASP A 163 -1.32 18.79 -9.46
C ASP A 163 -1.15 20.30 -9.61
N THR A 164 -1.20 20.78 -10.85
CA THR A 164 -1.22 22.21 -11.19
C THR A 164 -2.61 22.61 -11.65
N VAL A 165 -3.32 23.37 -10.81
CA VAL A 165 -4.58 24.01 -11.20
C VAL A 165 -4.26 25.20 -12.10
N VAL A 166 -4.99 25.30 -13.22
CA VAL A 166 -4.97 26.42 -14.15
C VAL A 166 -6.40 26.93 -14.34
N GLU A 167 -6.57 28.25 -14.22
CA GLU A 167 -7.84 28.93 -14.48
C GLU A 167 -7.76 29.68 -15.80
N VAL A 168 -8.67 29.36 -16.73
CA VAL A 168 -8.85 30.10 -17.98
C VAL A 168 -10.15 30.91 -17.87
N GLU A 169 -10.03 32.18 -17.50
CA GLU A 169 -11.15 33.12 -17.43
C GLU A 169 -11.45 33.66 -18.83
N VAL A 170 -12.69 33.51 -19.28
CA VAL A 170 -13.22 34.13 -20.50
C VAL A 170 -14.22 35.22 -20.10
N THR A 171 -14.04 36.42 -20.64
CA THR A 171 -14.95 37.56 -20.49
C THR A 171 -15.60 37.87 -21.84
N SER A 172 -16.93 38.00 -21.86
CA SER A 172 -17.71 38.26 -23.07
C SER A 172 -17.34 39.59 -23.75
N PRO A 173 -17.57 39.75 -25.07
CA PRO A 173 -17.35 41.00 -25.80
C PRO A 173 -18.00 42.27 -25.18
N ASP A 174 -19.15 42.12 -24.52
CA ASP A 174 -19.86 43.20 -23.81
C ASP A 174 -19.43 43.37 -22.34
N THR A 175 -18.56 42.50 -21.83
CA THR A 175 -18.12 42.38 -20.43
C THR A 175 -19.20 42.06 -19.40
N THR A 176 -20.44 41.77 -19.81
CA THR A 176 -21.55 41.45 -18.88
C THR A 176 -21.43 40.06 -18.27
N ASN A 177 -20.73 39.14 -18.95
CA ASN A 177 -20.72 37.72 -18.64
C ASN A 177 -19.29 37.17 -18.55
N LYS A 178 -19.08 36.19 -17.68
CA LYS A 178 -17.79 35.52 -17.49
C LYS A 178 -17.98 34.01 -17.32
N ARG A 179 -17.05 33.24 -17.89
CA ARG A 179 -16.96 31.79 -17.67
C ARG A 179 -15.51 31.41 -17.43
N THR A 180 -15.27 30.73 -16.32
CA THR A 180 -13.95 30.15 -16.01
C THR A 180 -13.95 28.67 -16.37
N TYR A 181 -12.90 28.25 -17.08
CA TYR A 181 -12.61 26.85 -17.33
C TYR A 181 -11.45 26.44 -16.42
N LEU A 182 -11.68 25.42 -15.59
CA LEU A 182 -10.73 24.87 -14.64
C LEU A 182 -10.01 23.67 -15.27
N LEU A 183 -8.69 23.75 -15.37
CA LEU A 183 -7.85 22.66 -15.89
C LEU A 183 -6.89 22.18 -14.80
N VAL A 184 -6.95 20.90 -14.44
CA VAL A 184 -5.97 20.26 -13.55
C VAL A 184 -4.93 19.51 -14.39
N VAL A 185 -3.72 20.05 -14.45
CA VAL A 185 -2.56 19.41 -15.09
C VAL A 185 -1.81 18.58 -14.06
N SER A 186 -1.93 17.26 -14.16
CA SER A 186 -1.24 16.29 -13.29
C SER A 186 0.04 15.78 -13.95
N ARG A 187 1.20 15.97 -13.32
CA ARG A 187 2.41 15.22 -13.73
C ARG A 187 2.33 13.79 -13.23
N LEU A 188 2.84 12.84 -14.00
CA LEU A 188 3.05 11.48 -13.51
C LEU A 188 4.11 11.46 -12.40
N LYS A 189 3.89 10.61 -11.38
CA LYS A 189 4.82 10.44 -10.24
C LYS A 189 6.15 9.87 -10.72
N LEU A 190 7.26 10.51 -10.34
CA LEU A 190 8.60 9.92 -10.45
C LEU A 190 8.68 8.71 -9.48
N PRO A 191 8.83 7.46 -9.95
CA PRO A 191 8.74 6.29 -9.08
C PRO A 191 10.09 5.98 -8.42
N ARG A 192 10.65 6.95 -7.69
CA ARG A 192 11.95 6.88 -7.00
C ARG A 192 11.86 7.58 -5.64
N PRO A 193 12.62 7.14 -4.62
CA PRO A 193 12.77 7.91 -3.39
C PRO A 193 13.44 9.25 -3.69
N ILE A 194 12.97 10.32 -3.04
CA ILE A 194 13.49 11.69 -3.19
C ILE A 194 13.91 12.18 -1.80
N GLU A 195 15.15 12.67 -1.70
CA GLU A 195 15.71 13.28 -0.49
C GLU A 195 15.66 14.80 -0.60
N PHE A 196 15.14 15.48 0.43
CA PHE A 196 15.27 16.95 0.55
C PHE A 196 16.68 17.34 1.02
N SER A 197 17.10 18.57 0.69
CA SER A 197 18.32 19.18 1.25
C SER A 197 18.20 19.52 2.74
N ASP A 198 16.98 19.65 3.27
CA ASP A 198 16.66 19.93 4.68
C ASP A 198 15.82 18.80 5.31
N GLU A 199 16.31 18.20 6.39
CA GLU A 199 15.64 17.12 7.14
C GLU A 199 14.26 17.55 7.66
N LYS A 200 14.04 18.84 7.92
CA LYS A 200 12.72 19.34 8.36
C LYS A 200 11.66 19.25 7.27
N GLN A 201 12.04 19.56 6.02
CA GLN A 201 11.12 19.40 4.89
C GLN A 201 10.87 17.92 4.59
N GLN A 202 11.90 17.06 4.77
CA GLN A 202 11.75 15.61 4.67
C GLN A 202 10.70 15.06 5.64
N LEU A 203 10.64 15.55 6.87
CA LEU A 203 9.60 15.16 7.83
C LEU A 203 8.23 15.76 7.47
N ARG A 204 8.18 17.07 7.15
CA ARG A 204 6.93 17.80 6.89
C ARG A 204 6.17 17.33 5.65
N PHE A 205 6.89 16.91 4.60
CA PHE A 205 6.31 16.47 3.33
C PHE A 205 6.38 14.95 3.14
N GLN A 206 6.66 14.15 4.17
CA GLN A 206 6.59 12.69 4.12
C GLN A 206 5.13 12.23 4.21
N CYS A 207 4.72 11.32 3.31
CA CYS A 207 3.44 10.65 3.43
C CYS A 207 3.51 9.58 4.53
N PRO A 208 2.57 9.54 5.49
CA PRO A 208 2.60 8.58 6.60
C PRO A 208 2.41 7.12 6.15
N VAL A 209 1.92 6.88 4.93
CA VAL A 209 1.69 5.52 4.38
C VAL A 209 2.89 5.03 3.58
N CYS A 210 3.25 5.73 2.49
CA CYS A 210 4.27 5.24 1.55
C CYS A 210 5.71 5.69 1.89
N LEU A 211 5.89 6.52 2.91
CA LEU A 211 7.16 7.10 3.38
C LEU A 211 7.98 7.93 2.38
N GLY A 212 7.68 7.86 1.09
CA GLY A 212 8.10 8.85 0.11
C GLY A 212 7.44 10.22 0.32
N ILE A 213 7.86 11.19 -0.47
CA ILE A 213 7.28 12.54 -0.44
C ILE A 213 5.81 12.51 -0.88
N LEU A 214 5.02 13.45 -0.35
CA LEU A 214 3.64 13.69 -0.77
C LEU A 214 3.56 13.89 -2.29
N TYR A 215 2.53 13.31 -2.91
CA TYR A 215 2.26 13.43 -4.35
C TYR A 215 0.75 13.54 -4.54
N ARG A 216 0.31 14.63 -5.20
CA ARG A 216 -1.11 15.03 -5.29
C ARG A 216 -1.76 15.01 -3.89
N PRO A 217 -1.28 15.84 -2.94
CA PRO A 217 -1.65 15.73 -1.54
C PRO A 217 -3.16 15.94 -1.32
N LYS A 218 -3.74 15.09 -0.47
CA LYS A 218 -5.10 15.23 0.05
C LYS A 218 -5.05 15.28 1.57
N SER A 219 -5.90 16.07 2.20
CA SER A 219 -6.09 16.03 3.65
C SER A 219 -7.48 15.53 4.04
N ILE A 220 -7.59 15.05 5.27
CA ILE A 220 -8.88 14.78 5.92
C ILE A 220 -9.38 16.09 6.54
N LYS A 221 -10.59 16.50 6.18
CA LYS A 221 -11.26 17.71 6.65
C LYS A 221 -11.49 17.62 8.17
N ASP A 222 -11.32 18.75 8.86
CA ASP A 222 -11.54 18.92 10.30
C ASP A 222 -10.66 18.04 11.23
N SER A 223 -9.61 17.39 10.70
CA SER A 223 -8.58 16.66 11.48
C SER A 223 -7.61 17.62 12.21
N ASP A 224 -7.28 17.30 13.47
CA ASP A 224 -6.32 18.04 14.31
C ASP A 224 -5.38 17.06 15.07
N PRO A 225 -4.08 16.98 14.72
CA PRO A 225 -3.40 17.75 13.67
C PRO A 225 -3.89 17.38 12.27
N LYS A 226 -3.75 18.30 11.31
CA LYS A 226 -4.21 18.08 9.92
C LYS A 226 -3.54 16.86 9.28
N HIS A 227 -4.29 15.78 9.07
CA HIS A 227 -3.80 14.55 8.47
C HIS A 227 -3.71 14.68 6.93
N VAL A 228 -2.52 14.44 6.36
CA VAL A 228 -2.23 14.63 4.92
C VAL A 228 -1.55 13.41 4.30
N PHE A 229 -2.00 13.02 3.11
CA PHE A 229 -1.60 11.79 2.42
C PHE A 229 -1.35 12.04 0.93
N CYS A 230 -0.60 11.14 0.26
CA CYS A 230 -0.68 11.06 -1.20
C CYS A 230 -2.10 10.61 -1.61
N LYS A 231 -2.67 11.19 -2.68
CA LYS A 231 -4.01 10.82 -3.18
C LYS A 231 -4.22 9.30 -3.23
N CYS A 232 -3.35 8.57 -3.93
CA CYS A 232 -3.50 7.12 -4.11
C CYS A 232 -3.52 6.35 -2.78
N CYS A 233 -2.69 6.71 -1.81
CA CYS A 233 -2.60 6.01 -0.53
C CYS A 233 -3.88 6.15 0.31
N ILE A 234 -4.46 7.36 0.36
CA ILE A 234 -5.72 7.55 1.10
C ILE A 234 -6.92 7.03 0.31
N ASP A 235 -6.88 7.05 -1.02
CA ASP A 235 -7.91 6.44 -1.87
C ASP A 235 -8.05 4.93 -1.62
N GLU A 236 -6.94 4.18 -1.44
CA GLU A 236 -7.01 2.75 -1.12
C GLU A 236 -7.44 2.46 0.33
N LEU A 237 -6.88 3.20 1.31
CA LEU A 237 -7.28 3.03 2.72
C LEU A 237 -8.78 3.33 2.93
N THR A 238 -9.32 4.32 2.22
CA THR A 238 -10.75 4.68 2.25
C THR A 238 -11.60 3.99 1.16
N ARG A 239 -11.06 2.99 0.45
CA ARG A 239 -11.82 2.22 -0.57
C ARG A 239 -12.97 1.43 0.05
N THR A 240 -12.73 0.84 1.22
CA THR A 240 -13.73 0.09 2.00
C THR A 240 -13.96 0.68 3.39
N SER A 241 -13.00 1.42 3.94
CA SER A 241 -13.12 2.06 5.25
C SER A 241 -13.83 3.42 5.17
N LYS A 242 -14.62 3.73 6.20
CA LYS A 242 -15.24 5.05 6.44
C LYS A 242 -14.66 5.76 7.67
N VAL A 243 -13.45 5.41 8.09
CA VAL A 243 -12.72 6.11 9.18
C VAL A 243 -11.38 6.69 8.73
N ASP A 244 -10.92 7.73 9.42
CA ASP A 244 -9.57 8.29 9.31
C ASP A 244 -8.52 7.20 9.67
N PRO A 245 -7.56 6.88 8.78
CA PRO A 245 -6.60 5.79 9.05
C PRO A 245 -5.55 6.05 10.14
N LEU A 246 -5.50 7.24 10.76
CA LEU A 246 -4.51 7.59 11.79
C LEU A 246 -5.10 7.67 13.20
N ASP A 247 -6.35 8.14 13.35
CA ASP A 247 -7.04 8.21 14.65
C ASP A 247 -8.28 7.30 14.79
N GLY A 248 -8.86 6.83 13.67
CA GLY A 248 -10.04 5.97 13.66
C GLY A 248 -11.39 6.70 13.72
N SER A 249 -11.41 8.03 13.58
CA SER A 249 -12.64 8.84 13.59
C SER A 249 -13.50 8.65 12.32
N PRO A 250 -14.85 8.62 12.41
CA PRO A 250 -15.72 8.50 11.24
C PRO A 250 -15.60 9.66 10.25
N LEU A 251 -15.49 9.33 8.96
CA LEU A 251 -15.40 10.29 7.85
C LEU A 251 -16.80 10.71 7.37
N ALA A 252 -17.08 12.01 7.42
CA ALA A 252 -18.29 12.61 6.82
C ALA A 252 -18.28 12.51 5.29
N ASP A 253 -19.45 12.61 4.63
CA ASP A 253 -19.61 12.42 3.18
C ASP A 253 -18.60 13.20 2.32
N ILE A 254 -18.30 14.45 2.71
CA ILE A 254 -17.31 15.32 2.07
C ILE A 254 -16.12 15.56 3.02
N TRP A 255 -15.37 14.48 3.29
CA TRP A 255 -14.18 14.50 4.14
C TRP A 255 -12.88 14.86 3.41
N ARG A 256 -12.79 14.69 2.08
CA ARG A 256 -11.52 14.78 1.32
C ARG A 256 -11.29 16.21 0.81
N THR A 257 -10.18 16.83 1.21
CA THR A 257 -9.75 18.16 0.76
C THR A 257 -8.52 18.08 -0.16
N ASP A 258 -8.45 18.98 -1.15
CA ASP A 258 -7.34 19.12 -2.09
C ASP A 258 -6.29 20.13 -1.63
N GLU A 259 -5.04 19.70 -1.49
CA GLU A 259 -3.96 20.49 -0.89
C GLU A 259 -3.06 21.16 -1.95
N TYR A 260 -3.65 21.81 -2.94
CA TYR A 260 -2.92 22.39 -4.08
C TYR A 260 -1.80 23.37 -3.68
N GLU A 261 -2.02 24.20 -2.67
CA GLU A 261 -0.98 25.14 -2.20
C GLU A 261 0.12 24.45 -1.37
N LEU A 262 -0.14 23.27 -0.79
CA LEU A 262 0.90 22.43 -0.21
C LEU A 262 1.76 21.79 -1.32
N ASP A 263 1.15 21.34 -2.42
CA ASP A 263 1.87 20.85 -3.62
C ASP A 263 2.77 21.96 -4.20
N LYS A 264 2.29 23.20 -4.23
CA LYS A 264 3.07 24.39 -4.65
C LYS A 264 4.28 24.66 -3.75
N GLU A 265 4.09 24.65 -2.43
CA GLU A 265 5.18 24.86 -1.48
C GLU A 265 6.22 23.74 -1.56
N LEU A 266 5.75 22.48 -1.60
CA LEU A 266 6.53 21.28 -1.84
C LEU A 266 7.36 21.36 -3.13
N SER A 267 6.74 21.78 -4.23
CA SER A 267 7.38 21.94 -5.54
C SER A 267 8.56 22.92 -5.54
N SER A 268 8.52 23.92 -4.66
CA SER A 268 9.56 24.94 -4.55
C SER A 268 10.79 24.52 -3.74
N GLN A 269 10.72 23.41 -2.99
CA GLN A 269 11.79 22.97 -2.09
C GLN A 269 12.98 22.40 -2.87
N GLN A 270 14.18 22.52 -2.29
CA GLN A 270 15.40 21.90 -2.81
C GLN A 270 15.46 20.42 -2.43
N VAL A 271 15.76 19.60 -3.44
CA VAL A 271 15.92 18.15 -3.34
C VAL A 271 17.18 17.70 -4.07
N PHE A 272 17.79 16.63 -3.59
CA PHE A 272 18.92 16.00 -4.28
C PHE A 272 18.45 15.22 -5.51
N CYS A 273 19.31 15.15 -6.53
CA CYS A 273 19.12 14.22 -7.63
C CYS A 273 18.98 12.77 -7.13
N VAL A 274 18.01 12.02 -7.66
CA VAL A 274 17.77 10.60 -7.35
C VAL A 274 18.92 9.65 -7.72
N TYR A 275 19.96 10.16 -8.39
CA TYR A 275 21.20 9.45 -8.72
C TYR A 275 22.39 9.85 -7.81
N LYS A 276 22.10 10.40 -6.62
CA LYS A 276 23.09 10.73 -5.58
C LYS A 276 23.98 9.55 -5.21
N HIS A 277 23.44 8.33 -5.11
CA HIS A 277 24.20 7.10 -4.86
C HIS A 277 25.07 6.62 -6.04
N TRP A 278 24.84 7.12 -7.25
CA TRP A 278 25.73 6.95 -8.41
C TRP A 278 26.82 8.03 -8.50
N GLY A 279 26.67 9.13 -7.74
CA GLY A 279 27.64 10.23 -7.65
C GLY A 279 27.11 11.61 -8.02
N CYS A 280 25.81 11.77 -8.31
CA CYS A 280 25.24 13.08 -8.64
C CYS A 280 25.11 13.97 -7.40
N GLY A 281 25.98 14.96 -7.25
CA GLY A 281 25.93 15.97 -6.18
C GLY A 281 25.01 17.16 -6.45
N VAL A 282 24.11 17.09 -7.43
CA VAL A 282 23.27 18.23 -7.84
C VAL A 282 22.02 18.33 -6.96
N GLU A 283 21.76 19.54 -6.47
CA GLU A 283 20.51 19.95 -5.82
C GLU A 283 19.69 20.80 -6.81
N VAL A 284 18.38 20.56 -6.85
CA VAL A 284 17.41 21.24 -7.73
C VAL A 284 16.08 21.43 -7.00
N LYS A 285 15.23 22.35 -7.48
CA LYS A 285 13.85 22.41 -7.04
C LYS A 285 13.12 21.13 -7.44
N LEU A 286 12.17 20.68 -6.63
CA LEU A 286 11.38 19.49 -6.92
C LEU A 286 10.58 19.60 -8.24
N CYS A 287 10.10 20.80 -8.62
CA CYS A 287 9.47 21.02 -9.93
C CYS A 287 10.43 20.75 -11.11
N ASP A 288 11.72 21.00 -10.93
CA ASP A 288 12.76 20.93 -11.97
C ASP A 288 13.46 19.55 -11.98
N LEU A 289 13.37 18.77 -10.89
CA LEU A 289 13.99 17.46 -10.74
C LEU A 289 13.70 16.52 -11.92
N GLY A 290 12.47 16.51 -12.43
CA GLY A 290 12.07 15.64 -13.53
C GLY A 290 12.85 15.84 -14.83
N SER A 291 13.18 17.08 -15.18
CA SER A 291 13.97 17.36 -16.40
C SER A 291 15.45 17.04 -16.18
N HIS A 292 15.98 17.35 -14.99
CA HIS A 292 17.34 16.96 -14.59
C HIS A 292 17.55 15.43 -14.63
N VAL A 293 16.59 14.65 -14.12
CA VAL A 293 16.68 13.17 -14.10
C VAL A 293 16.87 12.57 -15.49
N LEU A 294 16.22 13.11 -16.52
CA LEU A 294 16.41 12.61 -17.89
C LEU A 294 17.79 12.94 -18.46
N GLN A 295 18.35 14.10 -18.09
CA GLN A 295 19.59 14.68 -18.62
C GLN A 295 20.84 14.38 -17.75
N CYS A 296 20.68 13.66 -16.63
CA CYS A 296 21.75 13.47 -15.65
C CYS A 296 22.84 12.51 -16.16
N ASP A 297 24.08 12.96 -16.23
CA ASP A 297 25.28 12.15 -16.55
C ASP A 297 25.38 10.87 -15.71
N PHE A 298 24.93 10.94 -14.46
CA PHE A 298 24.96 9.84 -13.49
C PHE A 298 23.76 8.90 -13.56
N ARG A 299 22.82 9.14 -14.48
CA ARG A 299 21.71 8.22 -14.77
C ARG A 299 22.29 6.85 -15.15
N PRO A 300 21.86 5.75 -14.51
CA PRO A 300 22.38 4.42 -14.79
C PRO A 300 21.84 3.91 -16.13
N ALA A 301 22.76 3.60 -17.05
CA ALA A 301 22.51 3.00 -18.35
C ALA A 301 23.13 1.59 -18.41
N ALA A 302 22.56 0.71 -19.24
CA ALA A 302 23.04 -0.67 -19.38
C ALA A 302 24.13 -0.76 -20.46
N VAL A 303 25.32 -1.25 -20.10
CA VAL A 303 26.43 -1.53 -21.00
C VAL A 303 26.03 -2.61 -22.03
N GLU A 304 26.26 -2.35 -23.32
CA GLU A 304 25.98 -3.33 -24.38
C GLU A 304 26.67 -4.68 -24.12
N LYS A 305 25.96 -5.78 -24.41
CA LYS A 305 26.42 -7.18 -24.36
C LYS A 305 26.82 -7.71 -22.97
N GLY A 306 27.23 -6.84 -22.02
CA GLY A 306 27.47 -7.17 -20.61
C GLY A 306 26.26 -6.94 -19.69
N GLY A 307 25.35 -6.05 -20.09
CA GLY A 307 24.13 -5.69 -19.34
C GLY A 307 24.39 -5.01 -17.99
N GLN A 308 25.60 -4.52 -17.74
CA GLN A 308 25.98 -3.89 -16.47
C GLN A 308 25.41 -2.48 -16.38
N LEU A 309 24.79 -2.12 -15.25
CA LEU A 309 24.43 -0.72 -14.99
C LEU A 309 25.65 0.13 -14.63
N VAL A 310 25.84 1.24 -15.34
CA VAL A 310 26.92 2.23 -15.15
C VAL A 310 26.38 3.65 -15.38
N PRO A 311 27.01 4.70 -14.84
CA PRO A 311 26.69 6.09 -15.20
C PRO A 311 26.73 6.31 -16.71
N THR A 312 25.77 7.07 -17.26
CA THR A 312 25.68 7.38 -18.70
C THR A 312 26.99 7.97 -19.25
N LYS A 313 27.63 8.88 -18.49
CA LYS A 313 28.96 9.44 -18.84
C LYS A 313 30.11 8.41 -18.94
N ASP A 314 30.00 7.28 -18.25
CA ASP A 314 31.04 6.24 -18.20
C ASP A 314 30.76 5.11 -19.23
N LEU A 315 29.60 5.16 -19.90
CA LEU A 315 29.06 4.09 -20.75
C LEU A 315 29.98 3.73 -21.92
N GLU A 316 30.55 4.71 -22.62
CA GLU A 316 31.47 4.47 -23.75
C GLU A 316 32.78 3.81 -23.32
N GLU A 317 33.28 4.13 -22.13
CA GLU A 317 34.50 3.52 -21.59
C GLU A 317 34.21 2.07 -21.18
N LYS A 318 33.16 1.84 -20.38
CA LYS A 318 32.84 0.50 -19.86
C LYS A 318 32.38 -0.47 -20.95
N SER A 319 31.83 0.03 -22.06
CA SER A 319 31.47 -0.79 -23.22
C SER A 319 32.68 -1.41 -23.93
N LYS A 320 33.88 -0.81 -23.85
CA LYS A 320 35.09 -1.30 -24.51
C LYS A 320 35.65 -2.57 -23.84
N GLU A 321 35.37 -2.78 -22.55
CA GLU A 321 35.75 -3.99 -21.79
C GLU A 321 34.55 -4.70 -21.15
N ALA A 322 33.35 -4.60 -21.75
CA ALA A 322 32.09 -5.07 -21.15
C ALA A 322 32.11 -6.56 -20.70
N SER A 323 32.73 -7.43 -21.48
CA SER A 323 32.78 -8.88 -21.19
C SER A 323 34.07 -9.55 -21.65
N LYS A 324 34.45 -10.61 -20.93
CA LYS A 324 35.57 -11.52 -21.24
C LYS A 324 35.06 -12.96 -21.19
N GLY A 325 35.59 -13.80 -22.08
CA GLY A 325 35.26 -15.23 -22.08
C GLY A 325 35.84 -15.94 -20.85
N CYS A 326 35.04 -16.74 -20.16
CA CYS A 326 35.55 -17.61 -19.11
C CYS A 326 36.37 -18.75 -19.71
N THR A 327 37.66 -18.85 -19.35
CA THR A 327 38.58 -19.90 -19.82
C THR A 327 38.09 -21.33 -19.57
N ASP A 328 37.23 -21.50 -18.58
CA ASP A 328 36.89 -22.81 -18.02
C ASP A 328 35.52 -23.32 -18.53
N CYS A 329 34.69 -22.44 -19.13
CA CYS A 329 33.37 -22.80 -19.66
C CYS A 329 32.98 -22.08 -20.98
N ASN A 330 33.87 -21.23 -21.53
CA ASN A 330 33.71 -20.43 -22.75
C ASN A 330 32.51 -19.45 -22.79
N ARG A 331 31.74 -19.30 -21.70
CA ARG A 331 30.63 -18.33 -21.62
C ARG A 331 31.16 -16.89 -21.45
N PRO A 332 30.49 -15.88 -22.03
CA PRO A 332 30.82 -14.48 -21.78
C PRO A 332 30.43 -14.08 -20.35
N VAL A 333 31.39 -13.55 -19.60
CA VAL A 333 31.23 -13.04 -18.22
C VAL A 333 31.60 -11.56 -18.21
N ARG A 334 31.01 -10.76 -17.33
CA ARG A 334 31.43 -9.36 -17.14
C ARG A 334 32.89 -9.32 -16.68
N SER A 335 33.71 -8.44 -17.26
CA SER A 335 35.16 -8.43 -17.02
C SER A 335 35.57 -8.24 -15.55
N SER A 336 34.75 -7.53 -14.77
CA SER A 336 34.92 -7.28 -13.33
C SER A 336 34.54 -8.48 -12.44
N GLU A 337 33.94 -9.53 -13.00
CA GLU A 337 33.31 -10.64 -12.27
C GLU A 337 33.90 -12.01 -12.66
N LEU A 338 34.93 -12.02 -13.50
CA LEU A 338 35.51 -13.24 -14.06
C LEU A 338 36.01 -14.20 -12.96
N GLU A 339 36.63 -13.68 -11.90
CA GLU A 339 37.08 -14.50 -10.78
C GLU A 339 35.95 -14.90 -9.82
N GLU A 340 34.92 -14.06 -9.64
CA GLU A 340 33.68 -14.42 -8.91
C GLU A 340 33.01 -15.62 -9.62
N HIS A 341 32.85 -15.54 -10.94
CA HIS A 341 32.31 -16.61 -11.77
C HIS A 341 33.17 -17.88 -11.71
N LYS A 342 34.49 -17.79 -11.92
CA LYS A 342 35.43 -18.94 -11.82
C LYS A 342 35.40 -19.61 -10.44
N THR A 343 35.10 -18.86 -9.38
CA THR A 343 35.08 -19.34 -7.99
C THR A 343 33.73 -19.97 -7.62
N PHE A 344 32.60 -19.40 -8.04
CA PHE A 344 31.27 -19.80 -7.57
C PHE A 344 30.31 -20.31 -8.67
N MET A 345 30.40 -19.83 -9.92
CA MET A 345 29.32 -20.00 -10.91
C MET A 345 29.72 -20.83 -12.14
N CYS A 346 31.01 -21.09 -12.32
CA CYS A 346 31.52 -21.74 -13.52
C CYS A 346 31.05 -23.20 -13.59
N THR A 347 30.18 -23.49 -14.56
CA THR A 347 29.42 -24.75 -14.67
C THR A 347 30.29 -25.99 -14.94
N SER A 348 31.56 -25.82 -15.28
CA SER A 348 32.56 -26.91 -15.42
C SER A 348 33.25 -27.29 -14.11
N LYS A 349 33.19 -26.43 -13.09
CA LYS A 349 33.67 -26.72 -11.72
C LYS A 349 32.49 -27.02 -10.79
N HIS A 350 31.46 -26.17 -10.87
CA HIS A 350 30.19 -26.33 -10.18
C HIS A 350 29.26 -27.09 -11.12
N THR A 351 29.48 -28.40 -11.23
CA THR A 351 28.66 -29.29 -12.05
C THR A 351 27.19 -29.16 -11.69
N ASN A 352 26.31 -29.28 -12.69
CA ASN A 352 24.87 -29.19 -12.50
C ASN A 352 24.42 -30.17 -11.40
N THR A 353 24.02 -29.65 -10.24
CA THR A 353 23.79 -30.46 -9.04
C THR A 353 22.64 -31.43 -9.31
N GLY A 354 22.89 -32.73 -9.19
CA GLY A 354 21.98 -33.79 -9.64
C GLY A 354 20.55 -33.55 -9.15
N VAL A 355 19.64 -33.28 -10.07
CA VAL A 355 18.23 -33.05 -9.75
C VAL A 355 17.64 -34.40 -9.31
N ARG A 356 17.27 -34.52 -8.03
CA ARG A 356 16.70 -35.76 -7.46
C ARG A 356 15.24 -36.01 -7.86
N HIS A 357 14.66 -35.11 -8.66
CA HIS A 357 13.33 -35.26 -9.26
C HIS A 357 13.36 -36.24 -10.44
N LYS A 358 12.24 -36.90 -10.68
CA LYS A 358 12.01 -37.80 -11.82
C LYS A 358 10.81 -37.29 -12.60
N SER A 359 11.00 -36.93 -13.87
CA SER A 359 9.91 -36.49 -14.74
C SER A 359 8.93 -37.65 -15.00
N GLU A 360 7.65 -37.44 -14.72
CA GLU A 360 6.58 -38.42 -14.93
C GLU A 360 5.20 -37.75 -15.10
N VAL A 361 4.29 -38.47 -15.78
CA VAL A 361 2.94 -37.96 -16.12
C VAL A 361 1.96 -38.22 -14.98
N ARG A 362 1.54 -37.13 -14.32
CA ARG A 362 0.78 -37.18 -13.04
C ARG A 362 -0.71 -37.43 -13.24
N ALA A 363 -1.43 -37.73 -12.16
CA ALA A 363 -2.86 -38.05 -12.22
C ALA A 363 -3.72 -36.87 -12.71
N TRP A 364 -3.45 -35.65 -12.23
CA TRP A 364 -4.12 -34.44 -12.69
C TRP A 364 -3.78 -34.10 -14.15
N GLU A 365 -2.54 -34.30 -14.56
CA GLU A 365 -2.07 -34.06 -15.93
C GLU A 365 -2.78 -34.97 -16.94
N LYS A 366 -3.10 -36.21 -16.53
CA LYS A 366 -3.88 -37.14 -17.36
C LYS A 366 -5.32 -36.67 -17.60
N ARG A 367 -5.90 -35.86 -16.70
CA ARG A 367 -7.24 -35.26 -16.83
C ARG A 367 -7.27 -34.06 -17.79
N LEU A 368 -6.12 -33.49 -18.15
CA LEU A 368 -6.00 -32.38 -19.10
C LEU A 368 -5.86 -32.85 -20.56
N HIS A 369 -5.82 -34.14 -20.85
CA HIS A 369 -5.70 -34.62 -22.24
C HIS A 369 -7.03 -34.47 -23.00
N VAL A 370 -7.00 -33.72 -24.10
CA VAL A 370 -8.15 -33.53 -25.00
C VAL A 370 -8.04 -34.45 -26.22
N GLU A 371 -9.18 -34.91 -26.73
CA GLU A 371 -9.23 -35.66 -27.99
C GLU A 371 -9.09 -34.71 -29.18
N THR A 372 -8.07 -34.94 -30.02
CA THR A 372 -7.77 -34.09 -31.18
C THR A 372 -7.16 -34.89 -32.32
N ASN A 373 -7.43 -34.45 -33.55
CA ASN A 373 -6.84 -35.00 -34.77
C ASN A 373 -5.46 -34.41 -35.08
N GLU A 374 -5.05 -33.34 -34.40
CA GLU A 374 -3.74 -32.71 -34.61
C GLU A 374 -2.61 -33.53 -33.96
N LYS A 375 -1.51 -33.68 -34.69
CA LYS A 375 -0.37 -34.56 -34.35
C LYS A 375 0.95 -33.79 -34.18
N SER A 376 0.95 -32.48 -34.43
CA SER A 376 2.07 -31.59 -34.14
C SER A 376 1.92 -30.96 -32.76
N ALA A 377 2.83 -31.30 -31.84
CA ALA A 377 2.92 -30.66 -30.53
C ALA A 377 3.14 -29.14 -30.61
N ASP A 378 3.81 -28.66 -31.66
CA ASP A 378 4.11 -27.23 -31.85
C ASP A 378 2.87 -26.42 -32.24
N LYS A 379 1.97 -27.00 -33.04
CA LYS A 379 0.66 -26.37 -33.32
C LYS A 379 -0.22 -26.34 -32.07
N LEU A 380 -0.25 -27.42 -31.29
CA LEU A 380 -1.01 -27.44 -30.03
C LEU A 380 -0.50 -26.39 -29.04
N ALA A 381 0.83 -26.21 -28.93
CA ALA A 381 1.43 -25.14 -28.14
C ALA A 381 1.03 -23.74 -28.66
N LYS A 382 0.95 -23.53 -29.98
CA LYS A 382 0.43 -22.27 -30.55
C LYS A 382 -1.05 -22.04 -30.24
N THR A 383 -1.89 -23.08 -30.28
CA THR A 383 -3.30 -22.95 -29.90
C THR A 383 -3.46 -22.65 -28.40
N ALA A 384 -2.54 -23.12 -27.54
CA ALA A 384 -2.47 -22.68 -26.15
C ALA A 384 -2.10 -21.19 -26.01
N GLU A 385 -1.11 -20.71 -26.78
CA GLU A 385 -0.74 -19.29 -26.86
C GLU A 385 -1.92 -18.43 -27.33
N GLU A 386 -2.71 -18.90 -28.30
CA GLU A 386 -3.94 -18.23 -28.75
C GLU A 386 -4.98 -18.12 -27.61
N GLN A 387 -5.20 -19.16 -26.80
CA GLN A 387 -6.09 -19.06 -25.62
C GLN A 387 -5.57 -18.11 -24.54
N ILE A 388 -4.26 -18.08 -24.29
CA ILE A 388 -3.63 -17.14 -23.33
C ILE A 388 -3.85 -15.69 -23.78
N ASN A 389 -3.76 -15.41 -25.07
CA ASN A 389 -4.01 -14.07 -25.61
C ASN A 389 -5.49 -13.64 -25.54
N GLU A 390 -6.45 -14.57 -25.57
CA GLU A 390 -7.86 -14.24 -25.29
C GLU A 390 -8.10 -13.96 -23.80
N CYS A 391 -7.49 -14.74 -22.89
CA CYS A 391 -7.56 -14.51 -21.44
C CYS A 391 -7.21 -13.06 -21.06
N PHE A 392 -6.15 -12.50 -21.64
CA PHE A 392 -5.68 -11.14 -21.35
C PHE A 392 -6.64 -10.03 -21.80
N LYS A 393 -7.56 -10.29 -22.73
CA LYS A 393 -8.56 -9.30 -23.17
C LYS A 393 -9.73 -9.17 -22.20
N VAL A 394 -10.02 -10.23 -21.44
CA VAL A 394 -11.18 -10.36 -20.56
C VAL A 394 -10.83 -10.17 -19.08
N LEU A 395 -9.58 -9.88 -18.72
CA LEU A 395 -9.17 -9.71 -17.33
C LEU A 395 -9.86 -8.50 -16.65
N PRO A 396 -10.36 -8.66 -15.40
CA PRO A 396 -10.98 -7.57 -14.64
C PRO A 396 -10.09 -6.32 -14.50
N GLN A 397 -10.70 -5.15 -14.67
CA GLN A 397 -10.05 -3.86 -14.40
C GLN A 397 -10.12 -3.50 -12.91
N HIS A 398 -9.22 -2.61 -12.45
CA HIS A 398 -9.15 -2.19 -11.06
C HIS A 398 -10.48 -1.63 -10.54
N GLY A 399 -11.00 -2.23 -9.46
CA GLY A 399 -12.33 -1.97 -8.90
C GLY A 399 -13.33 -3.10 -9.14
N ASN A 400 -13.19 -3.83 -10.24
CA ASN A 400 -14.16 -4.85 -10.69
C ASN A 400 -13.74 -6.28 -10.27
N ALA A 401 -13.28 -6.48 -9.02
CA ALA A 401 -12.79 -7.78 -8.57
C ALA A 401 -13.83 -8.91 -8.79
N GLY A 402 -13.39 -10.02 -9.39
CA GLY A 402 -14.25 -11.15 -9.78
C GLY A 402 -15.15 -10.93 -11.02
N HIS A 403 -15.25 -9.70 -11.55
CA HIS A 403 -16.14 -9.35 -12.66
C HIS A 403 -15.36 -9.10 -13.95
N TYR A 404 -15.63 -9.88 -14.99
CA TYR A 404 -14.91 -9.89 -16.26
C TYR A 404 -15.83 -9.60 -17.45
N ASP A 405 -15.26 -9.06 -18.53
CA ASP A 405 -15.99 -8.71 -19.74
C ASP A 405 -16.10 -9.92 -20.70
N GLY A 406 -17.21 -10.67 -20.64
CA GLY A 406 -17.52 -11.72 -21.62
C GLY A 406 -18.18 -12.98 -21.03
N GLU A 407 -18.56 -13.92 -21.90
CA GLU A 407 -19.28 -15.16 -21.53
C GLU A 407 -18.37 -16.30 -21.02
N ILE A 408 -17.04 -16.16 -21.11
CA ILE A 408 -16.07 -17.22 -20.78
C ILE A 408 -15.09 -16.70 -19.73
N SER A 409 -14.93 -17.42 -18.62
CA SER A 409 -14.00 -17.04 -17.56
C SER A 409 -12.55 -16.90 -18.06
N PRO A 410 -11.79 -15.89 -17.61
CA PRO A 410 -10.34 -15.82 -17.84
C PRO A 410 -9.63 -17.12 -17.45
N LEU A 411 -10.10 -17.77 -16.38
CA LEU A 411 -9.53 -19.03 -15.89
C LEU A 411 -9.82 -20.21 -16.83
N ARG A 412 -11.00 -20.26 -17.47
CA ARG A 412 -11.36 -21.29 -18.46
C ARG A 412 -10.48 -21.20 -19.73
N TYR A 413 -10.06 -20.00 -20.14
CA TYR A 413 -9.05 -19.84 -21.21
C TYR A 413 -7.68 -20.43 -20.82
N LEU A 414 -7.22 -20.19 -19.58
CA LEU A 414 -5.96 -20.77 -19.09
C LEU A 414 -6.04 -22.30 -18.91
N GLU A 415 -7.20 -22.83 -18.51
CA GLU A 415 -7.43 -24.28 -18.51
C GLU A 415 -7.35 -24.88 -19.92
N ARG A 416 -7.98 -24.27 -20.93
CA ARG A 416 -7.82 -24.71 -22.33
C ARG A 416 -6.36 -24.64 -22.80
N ALA A 417 -5.60 -23.62 -22.38
CA ALA A 417 -4.16 -23.57 -22.65
C ALA A 417 -3.40 -24.74 -21.98
N ALA A 418 -3.76 -25.08 -20.74
CA ALA A 418 -3.18 -26.23 -20.03
C ALA A 418 -3.58 -27.58 -20.65
N GLU A 419 -4.83 -27.71 -21.13
CA GLU A 419 -5.35 -28.85 -21.89
C GLU A 419 -4.53 -29.12 -23.16
N TRP A 420 -4.34 -28.08 -23.98
CA TRP A 420 -3.55 -28.16 -25.21
C TRP A 420 -2.07 -28.47 -24.94
N LEU A 421 -1.47 -27.87 -23.90
CA LEU A 421 -0.07 -28.12 -23.54
C LEU A 421 0.15 -29.52 -22.94
N ALA A 422 -0.75 -30.03 -22.10
CA ALA A 422 -0.70 -31.42 -21.63
C ALA A 422 -0.82 -32.41 -22.81
N THR A 423 -1.71 -32.11 -23.75
CA THR A 423 -1.87 -32.90 -24.99
C THR A 423 -0.63 -32.81 -25.89
N ALA A 424 0.06 -31.67 -25.96
CA ALA A 424 1.35 -31.52 -26.64
C ALA A 424 2.47 -32.33 -25.94
N ILE A 425 2.54 -32.32 -24.60
CA ILE A 425 3.48 -33.12 -23.82
C ILE A 425 3.27 -34.62 -24.07
N LYS A 426 2.02 -35.09 -24.14
CA LYS A 426 1.68 -36.49 -24.50
C LYS A 426 2.26 -36.91 -25.86
N LEU A 427 2.32 -35.99 -26.83
CA LEU A 427 2.93 -36.23 -28.15
C LEU A 427 4.46 -36.08 -28.15
N SER A 428 5.06 -35.37 -27.19
CA SER A 428 6.52 -35.15 -27.13
C SER A 428 7.05 -35.05 -25.68
N PRO A 429 7.03 -36.15 -24.89
CA PRO A 429 7.26 -36.09 -23.44
C PRO A 429 8.66 -35.68 -22.98
N LYS A 430 9.61 -35.52 -23.91
CA LYS A 430 10.99 -35.08 -23.63
C LYS A 430 11.24 -33.62 -24.03
N LYS A 431 10.26 -32.92 -24.61
CA LYS A 431 10.43 -31.52 -25.03
C LYS A 431 10.26 -30.60 -23.82
N ALA A 432 11.38 -30.20 -23.23
CA ALA A 432 11.42 -29.43 -21.98
C ALA A 432 10.61 -28.12 -22.05
N ASP A 433 10.57 -27.45 -23.22
CA ASP A 433 9.81 -26.20 -23.40
C ASP A 433 8.31 -26.36 -23.16
N LEU A 434 7.72 -27.52 -23.50
CA LEU A 434 6.29 -27.77 -23.29
C LEU A 434 5.97 -27.93 -21.79
N HIS A 435 6.84 -28.60 -21.04
CA HIS A 435 6.73 -28.66 -19.58
C HIS A 435 6.90 -27.28 -18.96
N PHE A 436 7.83 -26.47 -19.47
CA PHE A 436 8.03 -25.10 -19.00
C PHE A 436 6.78 -24.25 -19.25
N GLN A 437 6.26 -24.21 -20.48
CA GLN A 437 5.03 -23.50 -20.85
C GLN A 437 3.82 -23.95 -20.02
N LEU A 438 3.63 -25.25 -19.80
CA LEU A 438 2.55 -25.74 -18.93
C LEU A 438 2.73 -25.24 -17.48
N GLY A 439 3.97 -25.23 -16.97
CA GLY A 439 4.27 -24.64 -15.66
C GLY A 439 3.95 -23.14 -15.59
N GLN A 440 4.21 -22.39 -16.66
CA GLN A 440 3.88 -20.97 -16.74
C GLN A 440 2.38 -20.70 -16.74
N VAL A 441 1.58 -21.52 -17.43
CA VAL A 441 0.11 -21.40 -17.44
C VAL A 441 -0.48 -21.76 -16.08
N LEU A 442 0.02 -22.82 -15.43
CA LEU A 442 -0.40 -23.22 -14.08
C LEU A 442 -0.07 -22.16 -13.01
N GLU A 443 1.06 -21.45 -13.15
CA GLU A 443 1.41 -20.30 -12.31
C GLU A 443 0.47 -19.11 -12.58
N GLU A 444 0.05 -18.89 -13.83
CA GLU A 444 -0.92 -17.86 -14.18
C GLU A 444 -2.32 -18.14 -13.63
N GLN A 445 -2.75 -19.40 -13.60
CA GLN A 445 -4.04 -19.78 -13.00
C GLN A 445 -4.11 -19.36 -11.52
N HIS A 446 -3.00 -19.45 -10.77
CA HIS A 446 -2.92 -18.92 -9.41
C HIS A 446 -3.01 -17.39 -9.38
N TYR A 447 -2.28 -16.68 -10.24
CA TYR A 447 -2.32 -15.22 -10.29
C TYR A 447 -3.69 -14.66 -10.72
N VAL A 448 -4.39 -15.32 -11.66
CA VAL A 448 -5.76 -14.95 -12.07
C VAL A 448 -6.76 -15.11 -10.93
N GLN A 449 -6.63 -16.16 -10.12
CA GLN A 449 -7.46 -16.34 -8.92
C GLN A 449 -7.15 -15.29 -7.85
N ASP A 450 -5.87 -15.03 -7.59
CA ASP A 450 -5.42 -14.24 -6.44
C ASP A 450 -5.45 -12.71 -6.66
N VAL A 451 -4.96 -12.23 -7.81
CA VAL A 451 -4.83 -10.80 -8.12
C VAL A 451 -6.15 -10.19 -8.61
N TYR A 452 -6.95 -10.98 -9.32
CA TYR A 452 -8.20 -10.52 -9.96
C TYR A 452 -9.47 -11.06 -9.28
N GLY A 453 -9.35 -12.02 -8.35
CA GLY A 453 -10.48 -12.58 -7.59
C GLY A 453 -11.36 -13.55 -8.38
N ILE A 454 -10.89 -14.06 -9.52
CA ILE A 454 -11.64 -15.00 -10.36
C ILE A 454 -11.72 -16.37 -9.68
N LYS A 455 -12.92 -16.92 -9.53
CA LYS A 455 -13.13 -18.29 -9.01
C LYS A 455 -13.21 -19.29 -10.18
N PRO A 456 -12.83 -20.57 -9.98
CA PRO A 456 -13.06 -21.62 -10.98
C PRO A 456 -14.55 -21.80 -11.26
N GLU A 457 -14.87 -22.17 -12.50
CA GLU A 457 -16.21 -22.57 -12.93
C GLU A 457 -16.58 -23.89 -12.21
N LYS A 458 -17.83 -23.99 -11.73
CA LYS A 458 -18.35 -25.16 -11.02
C LYS A 458 -19.10 -26.06 -12.00
N SER A 459 -19.11 -27.37 -11.78
CA SER A 459 -19.84 -28.31 -12.66
C SER A 459 -21.34 -28.35 -12.32
N SER A 460 -22.17 -28.90 -13.21
CA SER A 460 -23.61 -29.05 -12.94
C SER A 460 -23.91 -29.96 -11.74
N ASP A 461 -23.07 -30.97 -11.50
CA ASP A 461 -23.15 -31.83 -10.31
C ASP A 461 -22.73 -31.07 -9.04
N ASP A 462 -21.90 -30.02 -9.18
CA ASP A 462 -21.61 -29.11 -8.09
C ASP A 462 -22.78 -28.18 -7.79
N GLU A 463 -23.64 -27.77 -8.74
CA GLU A 463 -24.70 -26.77 -8.46
C GLU A 463 -25.75 -27.23 -7.43
N GLU A 464 -26.27 -28.46 -7.53
CA GLU A 464 -27.10 -29.07 -6.47
C GLU A 464 -26.31 -29.28 -5.17
N MET A 465 -24.99 -29.50 -5.27
CA MET A 465 -24.09 -29.52 -4.12
C MET A 465 -23.70 -28.13 -3.61
N ASP A 466 -23.98 -27.03 -4.32
CA ASP A 466 -23.44 -25.68 -4.07
C ASP A 466 -24.47 -24.67 -3.60
N PHE A 467 -25.76 -24.81 -3.94
CA PHE A 467 -26.78 -24.33 -2.99
C PHE A 467 -26.53 -25.01 -1.63
N ASN A 468 -26.15 -26.29 -1.66
CA ASN A 468 -25.68 -27.10 -0.54
C ASN A 468 -24.20 -26.87 -0.09
N MET A 469 -23.39 -25.98 -0.70
CA MET A 469 -21.99 -25.76 -0.31
C MET A 469 -21.66 -24.29 -0.07
N ILE A 470 -22.38 -23.35 -0.66
CA ILE A 470 -22.60 -22.04 -0.06
C ILE A 470 -23.40 -22.23 1.23
N SER A 471 -24.48 -23.03 1.24
CA SER A 471 -25.15 -23.39 2.50
C SER A 471 -24.32 -24.31 3.42
N LYS A 472 -23.22 -24.94 2.97
CA LYS A 472 -22.23 -25.58 3.87
C LYS A 472 -20.95 -24.76 4.03
N GLU A 473 -20.86 -23.52 3.57
CA GLU A 473 -19.76 -22.61 3.92
C GLU A 473 -20.30 -21.49 4.82
N SER A 474 -21.54 -21.06 4.59
CA SER A 474 -22.42 -20.63 5.67
C SER A 474 -22.51 -21.74 6.71
N SER A 475 -23.06 -22.95 6.48
CA SER A 475 -23.18 -23.89 7.61
C SER A 475 -21.85 -24.33 8.23
N LYS A 476 -20.70 -24.31 7.55
CA LYS A 476 -19.41 -24.53 8.26
C LYS A 476 -19.11 -23.36 9.20
N GLU A 477 -19.30 -22.12 8.78
CA GLU A 477 -19.10 -20.94 9.63
C GLU A 477 -20.20 -20.85 10.71
N ASP A 478 -21.46 -21.13 10.38
CA ASP A 478 -22.61 -21.18 11.30
C ASP A 478 -22.55 -22.38 12.26
N ASP A 479 -22.00 -23.54 11.86
CA ASP A 479 -21.73 -24.70 12.73
C ASP A 479 -20.57 -24.36 13.67
N ILE A 480 -19.48 -23.78 13.14
CA ILE A 480 -18.37 -23.25 13.95
C ILE A 480 -18.91 -22.21 14.93
N GLN A 481 -19.82 -21.34 14.49
CA GLN A 481 -20.42 -20.31 15.31
C GLN A 481 -21.39 -20.90 16.35
N ALA A 482 -22.19 -21.92 16.01
CA ALA A 482 -23.04 -22.64 16.95
C ALA A 482 -22.21 -23.39 17.98
N ILE A 483 -21.08 -24.00 17.58
CA ILE A 483 -20.11 -24.62 18.48
C ILE A 483 -19.46 -23.56 19.39
N CYS A 484 -19.13 -22.36 18.87
CA CYS A 484 -18.65 -21.24 19.68
C CYS A 484 -19.71 -20.72 20.67
N GLU A 485 -20.98 -20.62 20.26
CA GLU A 485 -22.09 -20.22 21.14
C GLU A 485 -22.33 -21.28 22.26
N LEU A 486 -22.24 -22.57 21.90
CA LEU A 486 -22.44 -23.72 22.79
C LEU A 486 -21.28 -23.90 23.78
N ARG A 487 -20.03 -23.72 23.34
CA ARG A 487 -18.81 -23.78 24.17
C ARG A 487 -18.52 -22.46 24.89
N GLY A 488 -19.28 -21.40 24.63
CA GLY A 488 -19.19 -20.12 25.33
C GLY A 488 -18.12 -19.15 24.80
N ALA A 489 -17.54 -19.41 23.63
CA ALA A 489 -16.62 -18.49 22.95
C ALA A 489 -17.31 -17.26 22.32
N GLY A 490 -18.63 -17.29 22.14
CA GLY A 490 -19.45 -16.14 21.71
C GLY A 490 -19.55 -15.95 20.19
N ARG A 491 -20.24 -14.88 19.76
CA ARG A 491 -20.41 -14.53 18.34
C ARG A 491 -19.23 -13.76 17.77
N ASN A 492 -18.90 -14.05 16.51
CA ASN A 492 -17.70 -13.57 15.83
C ASN A 492 -16.42 -13.83 16.66
N ALA A 493 -16.39 -14.99 17.34
CA ALA A 493 -15.29 -15.37 18.20
C ALA A 493 -13.95 -15.28 17.43
N PRO A 494 -12.89 -14.74 18.04
CA PRO A 494 -11.54 -14.76 17.50
C PRO A 494 -11.06 -16.15 17.06
N LEU A 495 -10.17 -16.19 16.07
CA LEU A 495 -9.86 -17.42 15.31
C LEU A 495 -9.26 -18.55 16.17
N ALA A 496 -8.49 -18.23 17.22
CA ALA A 496 -8.01 -19.24 18.17
C ALA A 496 -9.13 -19.76 19.10
N LEU A 497 -10.05 -18.88 19.52
CA LEU A 497 -11.23 -19.26 20.31
C LEU A 497 -12.21 -20.11 19.48
N GLN A 498 -12.36 -19.83 18.19
CA GLN A 498 -13.09 -20.70 17.26
C GLN A 498 -12.44 -22.09 17.17
N LEU A 499 -11.14 -22.14 16.86
CA LEU A 499 -10.41 -23.41 16.78
C LEU A 499 -10.48 -24.21 18.08
N LYS A 500 -10.43 -23.53 19.23
CA LYS A 500 -10.60 -24.16 20.54
C LYS A 500 -12.00 -24.72 20.75
N ALA A 501 -13.05 -23.96 20.48
CA ALA A 501 -14.43 -24.43 20.65
C ALA A 501 -14.69 -25.69 19.82
N ILE A 502 -14.14 -25.74 18.59
CA ILE A 502 -14.18 -26.92 17.71
C ILE A 502 -13.40 -28.10 18.33
N ASP A 503 -12.21 -27.88 18.90
CA ASP A 503 -11.39 -28.94 19.52
C ASP A 503 -12.04 -29.51 20.81
N GLU A 504 -12.64 -28.66 21.63
CA GLU A 504 -13.41 -29.06 22.81
C GLU A 504 -14.69 -29.83 22.46
N GLU A 505 -15.38 -29.44 21.38
CA GLU A 505 -16.52 -30.19 20.85
C GLU A 505 -16.09 -31.55 20.29
N TYR A 506 -14.99 -31.61 19.54
CA TYR A 506 -14.41 -32.85 19.02
C TYR A 506 -14.09 -33.84 20.15
N HIS A 507 -13.41 -33.38 21.21
CA HIS A 507 -13.09 -34.21 22.36
C HIS A 507 -14.34 -34.64 23.15
N TYR A 508 -15.31 -33.75 23.35
CA TYR A 508 -16.59 -34.10 23.98
C TYR A 508 -17.36 -35.18 23.19
N LEU A 509 -17.41 -35.08 21.87
CA LEU A 509 -18.08 -36.05 21.01
C LEU A 509 -17.41 -37.43 21.03
N LEU A 510 -16.07 -37.49 21.15
CA LEU A 510 -15.35 -38.73 21.39
C LEU A 510 -15.71 -39.37 22.74
N ASP A 511 -15.74 -38.59 23.82
CA ASP A 511 -16.11 -39.07 25.17
C ASP A 511 -17.58 -39.54 25.24
N GLN A 512 -18.46 -38.98 24.40
CA GLN A 512 -19.86 -39.46 24.20
C GLN A 512 -19.98 -40.64 23.21
N GLY A 513 -18.88 -41.13 22.64
CA GLY A 513 -18.88 -42.23 21.67
C GLY A 513 -19.47 -41.87 20.29
N GLN A 514 -19.62 -40.58 19.97
CA GLN A 514 -20.24 -40.09 18.73
C GLN A 514 -19.18 -39.86 17.63
N SER A 515 -18.45 -40.92 17.27
CA SER A 515 -17.30 -40.87 16.35
C SER A 515 -17.61 -40.16 15.03
N ASP A 516 -18.75 -40.43 14.38
CA ASP A 516 -19.11 -39.82 13.09
C ASP A 516 -19.25 -38.28 13.17
N ARG A 517 -19.64 -37.77 14.34
CA ARG A 517 -19.75 -36.32 14.61
C ARG A 517 -18.40 -35.73 14.98
N ALA A 518 -17.57 -36.44 15.76
CA ALA A 518 -16.19 -36.03 16.01
C ALA A 518 -15.43 -35.90 14.67
N ASP A 519 -15.58 -36.86 13.76
CA ASP A 519 -15.03 -36.83 12.40
C ASP A 519 -15.55 -35.66 11.55
N TYR A 520 -16.72 -35.09 11.84
CA TYR A 520 -17.19 -33.85 11.19
C TYR A 520 -16.55 -32.60 11.81
N VAL A 521 -16.56 -32.51 13.13
CA VAL A 521 -15.99 -31.37 13.88
C VAL A 521 -14.48 -31.27 13.65
N GLN A 522 -13.75 -32.39 13.53
CA GLN A 522 -12.33 -32.38 13.14
C GLN A 522 -12.11 -31.85 11.71
N LYS A 523 -13.08 -31.99 10.79
CA LYS A 523 -13.02 -31.36 9.45
C LYS A 523 -13.27 -29.86 9.52
N LEU A 524 -14.15 -29.38 10.43
CA LEU A 524 -14.28 -27.95 10.73
C LEU A 524 -12.95 -27.37 11.22
N TYR A 525 -12.28 -28.06 12.16
CA TYR A 525 -10.96 -27.66 12.65
C TYR A 525 -9.92 -27.62 11.52
N GLY A 526 -9.88 -28.67 10.69
CA GLY A 526 -8.96 -28.78 9.54
C GLY A 526 -9.24 -27.81 8.39
N TRP A 527 -10.44 -27.22 8.31
CA TRP A 527 -10.79 -26.15 7.38
C TRP A 527 -10.41 -24.79 7.98
N LYS A 528 -10.85 -24.51 9.22
CA LYS A 528 -10.67 -23.23 9.89
C LYS A 528 -9.20 -22.93 10.21
N SER A 529 -8.42 -23.95 10.57
CA SER A 529 -6.99 -23.79 10.87
C SER A 529 -6.15 -23.44 9.65
N LYS A 530 -6.56 -23.84 8.43
CA LYS A 530 -5.87 -23.44 7.21
C LYS A 530 -5.98 -21.94 6.95
N GLN A 531 -7.14 -21.34 7.25
CA GLN A 531 -7.35 -19.88 7.18
C GLN A 531 -6.41 -19.11 8.14
N ALA A 532 -5.99 -19.73 9.24
CA ALA A 532 -5.12 -19.11 10.25
C ALA A 532 -3.62 -19.11 9.91
N THR A 533 -3.17 -19.89 8.92
CA THR A 533 -1.74 -20.19 8.74
C THR A 533 -0.97 -19.17 7.88
N GLN A 534 0.19 -18.76 8.38
CA GLN A 534 1.10 -17.83 7.71
C GLN A 534 1.73 -18.43 6.45
N ASN A 535 2.02 -17.55 5.50
CA ASN A 535 2.59 -17.85 4.18
C ASN A 535 1.83 -18.95 3.42
N LYS A 536 0.53 -18.70 3.19
CA LYS A 536 -0.35 -19.52 2.33
C LYS A 536 0.28 -19.78 0.96
N THR A 537 0.90 -18.80 0.33
CA THR A 537 1.63 -18.97 -0.95
C THR A 537 2.76 -20.01 -0.88
N ALA A 538 3.55 -20.09 0.21
CA ALA A 538 4.56 -21.16 0.39
C ALA A 538 3.93 -22.55 0.51
N GLN A 539 2.75 -22.64 1.12
CA GLN A 539 1.99 -23.89 1.22
C GLN A 539 1.41 -24.29 -0.13
N LEU A 540 0.79 -23.36 -0.87
CA LEU A 540 0.29 -23.56 -2.23
C LEU A 540 1.44 -23.97 -3.18
N ALA A 541 2.61 -23.33 -3.08
CA ALA A 541 3.82 -23.69 -3.83
C ALA A 541 4.39 -25.07 -3.45
N SER A 542 4.01 -25.62 -2.30
CA SER A 542 4.44 -26.94 -1.80
C SER A 542 3.36 -28.03 -1.96
N ASN A 543 2.12 -27.67 -2.33
CA ASN A 543 1.01 -28.60 -2.48
C ASN A 543 0.86 -29.03 -3.94
N GLU A 544 1.13 -30.30 -4.23
CA GLU A 544 1.15 -30.85 -5.59
C GLU A 544 -0.21 -30.84 -6.33
N GLU A 545 -1.31 -30.58 -5.60
CA GLU A 545 -2.64 -30.39 -6.20
C GLU A 545 -3.04 -28.91 -6.42
N GLU A 546 -2.26 -27.94 -5.97
CA GLU A 546 -2.52 -26.52 -6.20
C GLU A 546 -1.85 -26.02 -7.48
N PRO A 547 -2.39 -25.01 -8.20
CA PRO A 547 -1.81 -24.55 -9.47
C PRO A 547 -0.33 -24.14 -9.34
N LEU A 548 0.05 -23.50 -8.23
CA LEU A 548 1.44 -23.07 -7.97
C LEU A 548 2.39 -24.24 -7.68
N GLY A 549 1.95 -25.29 -6.97
CA GLY A 549 2.73 -26.51 -6.77
C GLY A 549 2.82 -27.35 -8.04
N LYS A 550 1.74 -27.43 -8.83
CA LYS A 550 1.71 -28.01 -10.19
C LYS A 550 2.68 -27.31 -11.12
N ALA A 551 2.77 -25.98 -11.06
CA ALA A 551 3.76 -25.17 -11.78
C ALA A 551 5.20 -25.53 -11.37
N TYR A 552 5.50 -25.56 -10.07
CA TYR A 552 6.82 -25.97 -9.56
C TYR A 552 7.23 -27.37 -10.04
N LEU A 553 6.32 -28.34 -9.97
CA LEU A 553 6.53 -29.70 -10.50
C LEU A 553 6.83 -29.72 -12.00
N LYS A 554 6.19 -28.84 -12.78
CA LYS A 554 6.42 -28.73 -14.23
C LYS A 554 7.72 -27.99 -14.58
N TYR A 555 8.14 -27.01 -13.78
CA TYR A 555 9.48 -26.45 -13.88
C TYR A 555 10.59 -27.46 -13.52
N LEU A 556 10.35 -28.37 -12.57
CA LEU A 556 11.23 -29.50 -12.30
C LEU A 556 11.25 -30.51 -13.46
N ASP A 557 10.10 -30.83 -14.06
CA ASP A 557 10.05 -31.69 -15.26
C ASP A 557 10.84 -31.07 -16.43
N ALA A 558 10.69 -29.76 -16.68
CA ALA A 558 11.45 -29.03 -17.70
C ALA A 558 12.96 -29.06 -17.39
N LEU A 559 13.36 -28.82 -16.14
CA LEU A 559 14.76 -28.87 -15.70
C LEU A 559 15.38 -30.26 -15.88
N VAL A 560 14.64 -31.34 -15.60
CA VAL A 560 15.12 -32.72 -15.82
C VAL A 560 15.30 -33.04 -17.31
N ASN A 561 14.44 -32.51 -18.19
CA ASN A 561 14.53 -32.75 -19.64
C ASN A 561 15.48 -31.78 -20.38
N GLY A 562 15.89 -30.65 -19.78
CA GLY A 562 16.70 -29.62 -20.42
C GLY A 562 17.61 -28.84 -19.45
N ALA A 563 18.45 -29.56 -18.71
CA ALA A 563 19.16 -29.06 -17.53
C ALA A 563 20.09 -27.85 -17.75
N ASP A 564 20.54 -27.61 -18.99
CA ASP A 564 21.43 -26.50 -19.37
C ASP A 564 20.70 -25.19 -19.76
N ASN A 565 19.37 -25.13 -19.64
CA ASN A 565 18.62 -23.89 -19.82
C ASN A 565 18.64 -23.03 -18.53
N HIS A 566 19.00 -21.75 -18.67
CA HIS A 566 19.06 -20.82 -17.54
C HIS A 566 17.66 -20.50 -16.97
N LEU A 567 16.61 -20.52 -17.80
CA LEU A 567 15.24 -20.19 -17.38
C LEU A 567 14.65 -21.25 -16.46
N TYR A 568 14.89 -22.54 -16.74
CA TYR A 568 14.36 -23.63 -15.90
C TYR A 568 15.03 -23.60 -14.51
N ASN A 569 16.35 -23.40 -14.47
CA ASN A 569 17.09 -23.22 -13.22
C ASN A 569 16.64 -21.97 -12.44
N LEU A 570 16.30 -20.88 -13.14
CA LEU A 570 15.74 -19.66 -12.55
C LEU A 570 14.34 -19.87 -11.97
N HIS A 571 13.43 -20.51 -12.70
CA HIS A 571 12.05 -20.73 -12.25
C HIS A 571 12.01 -21.70 -11.04
N VAL A 572 12.73 -22.82 -11.11
CA VAL A 572 12.92 -23.72 -9.96
C VAL A 572 13.56 -22.98 -8.78
N GLY A 573 14.54 -22.11 -9.04
CA GLY A 573 15.20 -21.28 -8.03
C GLY A 573 14.26 -20.31 -7.32
N ARG A 574 13.43 -19.53 -8.04
CA ARG A 574 12.47 -18.60 -7.41
C ARG A 574 11.36 -19.32 -6.66
N MET A 575 10.93 -20.49 -7.13
CA MET A 575 9.91 -21.31 -6.47
C MET A 575 10.43 -21.91 -5.15
N LEU A 576 11.71 -22.30 -5.08
CA LEU A 576 12.35 -22.67 -3.81
C LEU A 576 12.39 -21.50 -2.82
N LEU A 577 12.54 -20.25 -3.28
CA LEU A 577 12.41 -19.07 -2.42
C LEU A 577 10.96 -18.84 -1.95
N LEU A 578 9.96 -19.02 -2.82
CA LEU A 578 8.54 -18.97 -2.41
C LEU A 578 8.25 -20.06 -1.35
N GLN A 579 8.85 -21.25 -1.47
CA GLN A 579 8.76 -22.32 -0.46
C GLN A 579 9.61 -22.08 0.81
N SER A 580 10.22 -20.90 1.00
CA SER A 580 11.11 -20.57 2.12
C SER A 580 12.36 -21.47 2.24
N LYS A 581 12.97 -21.88 1.13
CA LYS A 581 14.18 -22.75 1.07
C LYS A 581 15.39 -22.05 0.41
N PRO A 582 15.94 -20.97 1.01
CA PRO A 582 16.99 -20.18 0.38
C PRO A 582 18.29 -20.96 0.12
N GLU A 583 18.67 -21.92 0.96
CA GLU A 583 19.88 -22.73 0.78
C GLU A 583 19.80 -23.64 -0.47
N GLU A 584 18.63 -24.21 -0.75
CA GLU A 584 18.38 -24.97 -1.98
C GLU A 584 18.29 -24.04 -3.20
N ALA A 585 17.66 -22.88 -3.04
CA ALA A 585 17.52 -21.88 -4.09
C ALA A 585 18.88 -21.31 -4.56
N VAL A 586 19.80 -20.95 -3.64
CA VAL A 586 21.16 -20.51 -3.98
C VAL A 586 21.84 -21.51 -4.92
N SER A 587 21.72 -22.81 -4.63
CA SER A 587 22.33 -23.87 -5.43
C SER A 587 21.81 -23.93 -6.88
N ARG A 588 20.54 -23.57 -7.13
CA ARG A 588 19.92 -23.54 -8.47
C ARG A 588 20.16 -22.21 -9.19
N LEU A 589 20.06 -21.11 -8.47
CA LEU A 589 20.25 -19.76 -9.01
C LEU A 589 21.72 -19.50 -9.38
N GLN A 590 22.67 -20.10 -8.65
CA GLN A 590 24.09 -20.13 -9.00
C GLN A 590 24.35 -20.85 -10.34
N VAL A 591 23.59 -21.91 -10.66
CA VAL A 591 23.62 -22.56 -11.99
C VAL A 591 22.94 -21.66 -13.03
N ALA A 592 21.82 -21.01 -12.73
CA ALA A 592 21.14 -20.09 -13.65
C ALA A 592 22.06 -18.92 -14.09
N VAL A 593 22.72 -18.25 -13.15
CA VAL A 593 23.72 -17.19 -13.45
C VAL A 593 24.97 -17.78 -14.09
N GLY A 594 25.40 -18.99 -13.70
CA GLY A 594 26.48 -19.71 -14.38
C GLY A 594 26.22 -19.97 -15.87
N LEU A 595 24.97 -20.31 -16.22
CA LEU A 595 24.52 -20.57 -17.59
C LEU A 595 24.33 -19.29 -18.40
N LYS A 596 23.74 -18.23 -17.83
CA LYS A 596 23.60 -16.92 -18.47
C LYS A 596 24.08 -15.80 -17.53
N PRO A 597 25.39 -15.51 -17.49
CA PRO A 597 25.95 -14.50 -16.60
C PRO A 597 25.34 -13.11 -16.74
N THR A 598 24.75 -12.77 -17.89
CA THR A 598 24.16 -11.45 -18.17
C THR A 598 22.68 -11.31 -17.79
N SER A 599 22.02 -12.35 -17.26
CA SER A 599 20.62 -12.27 -16.80
C SER A 599 20.52 -11.48 -15.48
N LEU A 600 19.86 -10.32 -15.52
CA LEU A 600 19.63 -9.48 -14.34
C LEU A 600 18.64 -10.12 -13.36
N GLU A 601 17.67 -10.88 -13.88
CA GLU A 601 16.68 -11.62 -13.12
C GLU A 601 17.33 -12.73 -12.30
N ALA A 602 18.20 -13.53 -12.94
CA ALA A 602 18.93 -14.59 -12.25
C ALA A 602 19.94 -14.05 -11.22
N ARG A 603 20.59 -12.92 -11.52
CA ARG A 603 21.43 -12.19 -10.55
C ARG A 603 20.62 -11.75 -9.35
N PHE A 604 19.54 -10.99 -9.57
CA PHE A 604 18.68 -10.46 -8.52
C PHE A 604 18.18 -11.57 -7.59
N TYR A 605 17.65 -12.66 -8.17
CA TYR A 605 17.18 -13.80 -7.39
C TYR A 605 18.31 -14.52 -6.64
N LEU A 606 19.51 -14.65 -7.20
CA LEU A 606 20.68 -15.18 -6.48
C LEU A 606 21.07 -14.26 -5.30
N GLY A 607 21.06 -12.95 -5.49
CA GLY A 607 21.31 -11.97 -4.43
C GLY A 607 20.26 -12.02 -3.32
N LEU A 608 18.99 -12.18 -3.68
CA LEU A 608 17.87 -12.40 -2.75
C LEU A 608 18.07 -13.69 -1.95
N ALA A 609 18.37 -14.80 -2.63
CA ALA A 609 18.62 -16.10 -1.99
C ALA A 609 19.80 -16.06 -1.02
N LEU A 610 20.91 -15.42 -1.41
CA LEU A 610 22.09 -15.20 -0.55
C LEU A 610 21.76 -14.32 0.67
N GLY A 611 20.95 -13.28 0.48
CA GLY A 611 20.52 -12.39 1.56
C GLY A 611 19.51 -13.02 2.53
N GLN A 612 18.72 -14.01 2.08
CA GLN A 612 17.72 -14.73 2.87
C GLN A 612 18.24 -16.00 3.57
N GLN A 613 19.49 -16.43 3.33
CA GLN A 613 20.07 -17.59 4.02
C GLN A 613 20.08 -17.42 5.54
N LYS A 614 19.94 -18.53 6.28
CA LYS A 614 19.86 -18.51 7.75
C LYS A 614 21.03 -17.81 8.46
N ASP A 615 22.25 -18.00 7.97
CA ASP A 615 23.47 -17.36 8.51
C ASP A 615 23.83 -16.05 7.76
N GLY A 616 22.93 -15.56 6.91
CA GLY A 616 23.16 -14.49 5.94
C GLY A 616 24.12 -14.89 4.81
N PRO A 617 24.49 -13.93 3.93
CA PRO A 617 25.32 -14.21 2.75
C PRO A 617 26.80 -14.55 3.09
N GLY A 618 27.21 -14.45 4.36
CA GLY A 618 28.55 -14.77 4.83
C GLY A 618 29.66 -14.09 4.01
N LYS A 619 30.42 -14.89 3.26
CA LYS A 619 31.51 -14.41 2.38
C LYS A 619 31.03 -13.78 1.07
N ARG A 620 29.80 -14.06 0.63
CA ARG A 620 29.21 -13.56 -0.63
C ARG A 620 28.39 -12.28 -0.44
N LYS A 621 28.71 -11.51 0.60
CA LYS A 621 28.00 -10.30 1.00
C LYS A 621 28.02 -9.20 -0.06
N GLU A 622 29.18 -8.98 -0.67
CA GLU A 622 29.37 -7.94 -1.70
C GLU A 622 28.64 -8.31 -3.00
N GLU A 623 28.69 -9.58 -3.40
CA GLU A 623 27.89 -10.17 -4.49
C GLU A 623 26.39 -9.97 -4.27
N ALA A 624 25.88 -10.32 -3.08
CA ALA A 624 24.46 -10.18 -2.74
C ALA A 624 23.98 -8.72 -2.78
N VAL A 625 24.77 -7.78 -2.23
CA VAL A 625 24.47 -6.34 -2.29
C VAL A 625 24.42 -5.85 -3.74
N LYS A 626 25.44 -6.18 -4.54
CA LYS A 626 25.60 -5.77 -5.94
C LYS A 626 24.45 -6.24 -6.82
N TYR A 627 24.03 -7.50 -6.68
CA TYR A 627 22.95 -8.06 -7.49
C TYR A 627 21.56 -7.56 -7.08
N LEU A 628 21.33 -7.34 -5.78
CA LEU A 628 20.10 -6.71 -5.30
C LEU A 628 20.01 -5.25 -5.77
N SER A 629 21.08 -4.45 -5.60
CA SER A 629 21.07 -3.04 -6.03
C SER A 629 20.92 -2.89 -7.54
N GLU A 630 21.59 -3.74 -8.34
CA GLU A 630 21.47 -3.70 -9.80
C GLU A 630 20.07 -4.11 -10.29
N GLY A 631 19.44 -5.13 -9.68
CA GLY A 631 18.07 -5.52 -9.99
C GLY A 631 17.04 -4.44 -9.62
N ILE A 632 17.15 -3.87 -8.42
CA ILE A 632 16.25 -2.79 -7.96
C ILE A 632 16.41 -1.55 -8.85
N GLU A 633 17.65 -1.16 -9.18
CA GLU A 633 17.89 -0.04 -10.09
C GLU A 633 17.36 -0.29 -11.52
N HIS A 634 17.39 -1.54 -12.00
CA HIS A 634 16.78 -1.93 -13.27
C HIS A 634 15.24 -1.75 -13.26
N LEU A 635 14.57 -2.24 -12.22
CA LEU A 635 13.12 -2.07 -12.03
C LEU A 635 12.76 -0.58 -11.93
N LEU A 636 13.47 0.19 -11.10
CA LEU A 636 13.26 1.63 -10.98
C LEU A 636 13.50 2.37 -12.32
N ASN A 637 14.45 1.92 -13.13
CA ASN A 637 14.68 2.47 -14.48
C ASN A 637 13.53 2.18 -15.45
N GLN A 638 13.02 0.94 -15.49
CA GLN A 638 11.83 0.58 -16.28
C GLN A 638 10.64 1.48 -15.91
N MET A 639 10.31 1.53 -14.61
CA MET A 639 9.21 2.37 -14.11
C MET A 639 9.43 3.87 -14.37
N THR A 640 10.68 4.36 -14.33
CA THR A 640 11.00 5.76 -14.67
C THR A 640 10.77 6.04 -16.16
N VAL A 641 11.07 5.09 -17.05
CA VAL A 641 10.77 5.23 -18.49
C VAL A 641 9.26 5.24 -18.73
N ASP A 642 8.51 4.36 -18.07
CA ASP A 642 7.06 4.29 -18.22
C ASP A 642 6.34 5.52 -17.66
N ALA A 643 6.81 6.08 -16.54
CA ALA A 643 6.31 7.36 -15.99
C ALA A 643 6.62 8.58 -16.88
N ASN A 644 7.41 8.42 -17.95
CA ASN A 644 7.67 9.47 -18.93
C ASN A 644 6.74 9.41 -20.15
N ASP A 645 5.85 8.42 -20.23
CA ASP A 645 4.94 8.19 -21.35
C ASP A 645 3.47 8.20 -20.89
N PRO A 646 2.77 9.36 -20.96
CA PRO A 646 1.37 9.46 -20.58
C PRO A 646 0.42 8.56 -21.37
N SER A 647 0.81 8.10 -22.58
CA SER A 647 -0.01 7.16 -23.35
C SER A 647 -0.06 5.78 -22.68
N LYS A 648 0.94 5.45 -21.86
CA LYS A 648 0.95 4.23 -21.05
C LYS A 648 0.04 4.32 -19.84
N GLU A 649 -0.23 5.48 -19.24
CA GLU A 649 -0.97 5.51 -17.95
C GLU A 649 -2.35 4.84 -18.06
N ASN A 650 -3.04 4.99 -19.20
CA ASN A 650 -4.33 4.35 -19.49
C ASN A 650 -4.22 2.85 -19.90
N LYS A 651 -3.01 2.31 -20.08
CA LYS A 651 -2.73 0.91 -20.50
C LYS A 651 -1.80 0.15 -19.56
N LYS A 652 -1.25 0.84 -18.56
CA LYS A 652 -0.15 0.45 -17.66
C LYS A 652 -0.38 -0.86 -16.92
N TRP A 653 -1.65 -1.19 -16.72
CA TRP A 653 -2.13 -2.32 -15.92
C TRP A 653 -2.90 -3.35 -16.75
N GLN A 654 -2.96 -3.20 -18.09
CA GLN A 654 -3.38 -4.31 -18.95
C GLN A 654 -2.24 -5.33 -19.02
N GLN A 655 -2.43 -6.47 -18.37
CA GLN A 655 -1.52 -7.60 -18.47
C GLN A 655 -1.58 -8.18 -19.90
N ILE A 656 -0.49 -8.04 -20.65
CA ILE A 656 -0.38 -8.50 -22.05
C ILE A 656 0.54 -9.72 -22.24
N THR A 657 1.12 -10.23 -21.15
CA THR A 657 1.97 -11.43 -21.14
C THR A 657 1.83 -12.16 -19.81
N LEU A 658 2.25 -13.43 -19.77
CA LEU A 658 2.26 -14.21 -18.53
C LEU A 658 3.13 -13.53 -17.46
N SER A 659 2.62 -13.47 -16.24
CA SER A 659 3.30 -13.11 -14.98
C SER A 659 4.70 -13.71 -14.87
N SER A 660 4.86 -14.94 -15.35
CA SER A 660 6.10 -15.71 -15.30
C SER A 660 7.11 -15.37 -16.42
N ASN A 661 6.72 -14.60 -17.45
CA ASN A 661 7.62 -14.10 -18.51
C ASN A 661 8.33 -12.79 -18.10
N ASN A 662 7.65 -11.90 -17.36
CA ASN A 662 8.24 -10.64 -16.88
C ASN A 662 8.38 -10.63 -15.36
N LEU A 663 9.54 -11.06 -14.86
CA LEU A 663 9.80 -11.16 -13.42
C LEU A 663 10.14 -9.81 -12.77
N SER A 664 10.72 -8.87 -13.53
CA SER A 664 11.06 -7.52 -13.07
C SER A 664 9.83 -6.60 -13.14
N ARG A 665 8.84 -6.88 -12.29
CA ARG A 665 7.58 -6.14 -12.19
C ARG A 665 7.29 -5.76 -10.73
N PRO A 666 6.69 -4.60 -10.42
CA PRO A 666 6.58 -4.11 -9.05
C PRO A 666 5.67 -4.99 -8.17
N ASP A 667 4.63 -5.59 -8.77
CA ASP A 667 3.69 -6.53 -8.17
C ASP A 667 4.30 -7.90 -7.82
N ASN A 668 5.52 -8.18 -8.27
CA ASN A 668 6.26 -9.36 -7.82
C ASN A 668 6.81 -9.13 -6.40
N VAL A 669 6.11 -9.67 -5.40
CA VAL A 669 6.46 -9.62 -3.95
C VAL A 669 7.94 -9.88 -3.68
N GLN A 670 8.59 -10.80 -4.40
CA GLN A 670 10.00 -11.14 -4.19
C GLN A 670 10.95 -9.98 -4.56
N TRP A 671 10.54 -9.10 -5.48
CA TRP A 671 11.30 -7.90 -5.85
C TRP A 671 11.16 -6.78 -4.81
N LEU A 672 9.96 -6.63 -4.22
CA LEU A 672 9.74 -5.75 -3.07
C LEU A 672 10.58 -6.20 -1.86
N GLN A 673 10.55 -7.50 -1.54
CA GLN A 673 11.37 -8.09 -0.48
C GLN A 673 12.87 -7.87 -0.67
N GLY A 674 13.37 -7.86 -1.92
CA GLY A 674 14.76 -7.58 -2.22
C GLY A 674 15.25 -6.21 -1.71
N CYS A 675 14.36 -5.22 -1.63
CA CYS A 675 14.68 -3.91 -1.07
C CYS A 675 14.93 -3.98 0.46
N SER A 676 14.08 -4.71 1.19
CA SER A 676 14.27 -5.00 2.63
C SER A 676 15.53 -5.82 2.88
N VAL A 677 15.77 -6.85 2.06
CA VAL A 677 16.96 -7.72 2.14
C VAL A 677 18.24 -6.92 1.86
N LEU A 678 18.25 -6.02 0.87
CA LEU A 678 19.38 -5.12 0.61
C LEU A 678 19.71 -4.26 1.84
N SER A 679 18.71 -3.63 2.46
CA SER A 679 18.90 -2.82 3.68
C SER A 679 19.46 -3.63 4.86
N ASN A 680 19.06 -4.90 4.98
CA ASN A 680 19.55 -5.83 6.00
C ASN A 680 20.99 -6.30 5.72
N VAL A 681 21.34 -6.68 4.48
CA VAL A 681 22.71 -7.08 4.14
C VAL A 681 23.69 -5.90 4.27
N CYS A 682 23.26 -4.69 3.91
CA CYS A 682 24.04 -3.47 4.11
C CYS A 682 24.18 -3.03 5.59
N LYS A 683 23.54 -3.68 6.58
CA LYS A 683 23.50 -3.23 7.99
C LYS A 683 24.85 -3.00 8.67
N GLN A 684 25.92 -3.65 8.20
CA GLN A 684 27.28 -3.49 8.74
C GLN A 684 28.25 -2.81 7.74
N MET A 685 27.75 -2.19 6.67
CA MET A 685 28.58 -1.39 5.75
C MET A 685 28.58 0.07 6.22
N THR A 686 29.76 0.63 6.49
CA THR A 686 29.92 2.03 6.93
C THR A 686 29.66 3.03 5.80
N THR A 687 30.01 2.65 4.57
CA THR A 687 29.77 3.40 3.34
C THR A 687 29.36 2.41 2.24
N PRO A 688 28.21 2.58 1.56
CA PRO A 688 27.85 1.75 0.41
C PRO A 688 28.75 2.09 -0.81
N PRO A 689 29.03 1.13 -1.70
CA PRO A 689 29.66 1.40 -3.00
C PRO A 689 28.83 2.34 -3.89
N SER A 690 29.45 2.94 -4.91
CA SER A 690 28.70 3.66 -5.95
C SER A 690 27.71 2.73 -6.66
N GLY A 691 26.50 3.23 -6.92
CA GLY A 691 25.36 2.47 -7.44
C GLY A 691 24.60 1.66 -6.39
N VAL A 692 25.05 1.64 -5.12
CA VAL A 692 24.33 1.01 -4.01
C VAL A 692 23.62 2.09 -3.19
N MET A 693 22.28 2.04 -3.19
CA MET A 693 21.46 2.98 -2.41
C MET A 693 21.65 2.84 -0.89
N SER A 694 21.36 3.90 -0.14
CA SER A 694 21.43 3.87 1.33
C SER A 694 20.43 2.89 1.94
N ARG A 695 20.70 2.40 3.15
CA ARG A 695 19.78 1.52 3.90
C ARG A 695 18.39 2.12 4.11
N VAL A 696 18.33 3.45 4.27
CA VAL A 696 17.09 4.20 4.41
C VAL A 696 16.36 4.26 3.06
N ASN A 697 17.08 4.55 1.97
CA ASN A 697 16.47 4.65 0.63
C ASN A 697 16.00 3.30 0.10
N ALA A 698 16.66 2.19 0.47
CA ALA A 698 16.16 0.84 0.19
C ALA A 698 14.80 0.58 0.86
N LEU A 699 14.61 0.99 2.12
CA LEU A 699 13.34 0.82 2.84
C LEU A 699 12.27 1.83 2.38
N HIS A 700 12.64 3.07 2.08
CA HIS A 700 11.72 4.04 1.43
C HIS A 700 11.30 3.57 0.02
N THR A 701 12.20 2.92 -0.74
CA THR A 701 11.87 2.32 -2.03
C THR A 701 10.88 1.17 -1.84
N ALA A 702 11.12 0.28 -0.86
CA ALA A 702 10.22 -0.82 -0.54
C ALA A 702 8.82 -0.33 -0.17
N ALA A 703 8.71 0.64 0.75
CA ALA A 703 7.43 1.23 1.16
C ALA A 703 6.71 1.95 0.01
N MET A 704 7.45 2.72 -0.79
CA MET A 704 6.90 3.42 -1.96
C MET A 704 6.36 2.46 -3.02
N LEU A 705 7.10 1.39 -3.34
CA LEU A 705 6.69 0.39 -4.32
C LEU A 705 5.53 -0.46 -3.78
N ALA A 706 5.56 -0.86 -2.50
CA ALA A 706 4.47 -1.61 -1.87
C ALA A 706 3.15 -0.80 -1.88
N SER A 707 3.17 0.47 -1.43
CA SER A 707 1.97 1.32 -1.51
C SER A 707 1.48 1.56 -2.94
N HIS A 708 2.38 1.60 -3.94
CA HIS A 708 2.00 1.74 -5.34
C HIS A 708 1.28 0.49 -5.87
N VAL A 709 1.76 -0.70 -5.51
CA VAL A 709 1.13 -1.98 -5.89
C VAL A 709 -0.23 -2.16 -5.21
N LEU A 710 -0.36 -1.84 -3.91
CA LEU A 710 -1.64 -1.92 -3.20
C LEU A 710 -2.73 -1.05 -3.87
N THR A 711 -2.36 0.08 -4.47
CA THR A 711 -3.28 0.97 -5.19
C THR A 711 -3.64 0.53 -6.62
N HIS A 712 -3.16 -0.65 -7.06
CA HIS A 712 -3.39 -1.20 -8.40
C HIS A 712 -3.81 -2.67 -8.43
N LEU A 713 -3.63 -3.44 -7.34
CA LEU A 713 -4.18 -4.80 -7.23
C LEU A 713 -5.72 -4.76 -7.21
N VAL A 714 -6.36 -5.56 -8.08
CA VAL A 714 -7.81 -5.54 -8.27
C VAL A 714 -8.52 -6.14 -7.05
N ALA A 715 -8.12 -7.34 -6.64
CA ALA A 715 -8.62 -8.06 -5.47
C ALA A 715 -7.63 -8.02 -4.29
N ARG A 716 -8.16 -8.18 -3.06
CA ARG A 716 -7.34 -8.30 -1.84
C ARG A 716 -7.01 -9.78 -1.54
N GLY A 717 -6.25 -10.40 -2.45
CA GLY A 717 -5.75 -11.78 -2.32
C GLY A 717 -4.50 -11.93 -1.44
N ASP A 718 -3.89 -13.11 -1.45
CA ASP A 718 -2.64 -13.40 -0.74
C ASP A 718 -1.50 -12.47 -1.19
N THR A 719 -1.47 -12.09 -2.46
CA THR A 719 -0.51 -11.11 -3.00
C THR A 719 -0.70 -9.74 -2.34
N TYR A 720 -1.94 -9.28 -2.17
CA TYR A 720 -2.24 -8.02 -1.47
C TYR A 720 -1.72 -8.07 -0.03
N HIS A 721 -2.06 -9.12 0.72
CA HIS A 721 -1.61 -9.31 2.10
C HIS A 721 -0.07 -9.41 2.22
N GLN A 722 0.62 -9.97 1.23
CA GLN A 722 2.09 -10.02 1.21
C GLN A 722 2.74 -8.67 0.91
N VAL A 723 2.16 -7.87 0.00
CA VAL A 723 2.63 -6.50 -0.29
C VAL A 723 2.40 -5.60 0.93
N GLU A 724 1.24 -5.75 1.57
CA GLU A 724 0.87 -5.07 2.82
C GLU A 724 1.81 -5.47 3.98
N TRP A 725 2.18 -6.75 4.09
CA TRP A 725 3.18 -7.20 5.06
C TRP A 725 4.54 -6.55 4.83
N VAL A 726 5.03 -6.49 3.58
CA VAL A 726 6.29 -5.82 3.24
C VAL A 726 6.24 -4.32 3.58
N LEU A 727 5.09 -3.67 3.41
CA LEU A 727 4.90 -2.28 3.85
C LEU A 727 5.11 -2.16 5.38
N TYR A 728 4.43 -2.95 6.20
CA TYR A 728 4.57 -2.87 7.66
C TYR A 728 5.94 -3.32 8.18
N GLU A 729 6.58 -4.33 7.57
CA GLU A 729 7.93 -4.76 7.90
C GLU A 729 8.97 -3.65 7.61
N THR A 730 8.83 -2.93 6.49
CA THR A 730 9.75 -1.84 6.12
C THR A 730 9.59 -0.62 7.02
N HIS A 731 8.34 -0.28 7.37
CA HIS A 731 8.02 0.70 8.41
C HIS A 731 8.67 0.35 9.76
N PHE A 732 8.43 -0.86 10.27
CA PHE A 732 8.99 -1.29 11.56
C PHE A 732 10.53 -1.32 11.53
N THR A 733 11.14 -1.72 10.41
CA THR A 733 12.60 -1.69 10.23
C THR A 733 13.14 -0.25 10.27
N LEU A 734 12.45 0.72 9.65
CA LEU A 734 12.80 2.14 9.74
C LEU A 734 12.60 2.71 11.16
N LEU A 735 11.55 2.29 11.88
CA LEU A 735 11.35 2.63 13.29
C LEU A 735 12.53 2.14 14.16
N GLN A 736 12.94 0.87 14.02
CA GLN A 736 14.10 0.34 14.73
C GLN A 736 15.39 1.10 14.40
N MET A 737 15.59 1.51 13.13
CA MET A 737 16.72 2.35 12.75
C MET A 737 16.68 3.74 13.40
N LYS A 738 15.52 4.42 13.40
CA LYS A 738 15.34 5.72 14.08
C LYS A 738 15.60 5.61 15.59
N LEU A 739 15.17 4.52 16.22
CA LEU A 739 15.41 4.23 17.63
C LEU A 739 16.90 3.98 17.95
N ASP A 740 17.62 3.23 17.11
CA ASP A 740 19.06 3.03 17.27
C ASP A 740 19.85 4.34 17.09
N ASP A 741 19.48 5.16 16.11
CA ASP A 741 20.06 6.50 15.90
C ASP A 741 19.83 7.42 17.11
N ALA A 742 18.63 7.44 17.68
CA ALA A 742 18.29 8.27 18.84
C ALA A 742 19.09 7.90 20.10
N LYS A 743 19.36 6.60 20.33
CA LYS A 743 20.24 6.13 21.42
C LYS A 743 21.66 6.68 21.26
N SER A 744 22.15 6.83 20.03
CA SER A 744 23.49 7.38 19.75
C SER A 744 23.59 8.91 19.84
N LYS A 745 22.46 9.62 19.61
CA LYS A 745 22.39 11.09 19.49
C LYS A 745 21.76 11.81 20.69
N GLY A 746 21.32 11.08 21.73
CA GLY A 746 20.91 11.66 23.01
C GLY A 746 19.47 12.15 23.09
N ASN A 747 18.49 11.30 22.74
CA ASN A 747 17.04 11.50 22.94
C ASN A 747 16.39 12.75 22.29
N GLN A 748 17.13 13.54 21.50
CA GLN A 748 16.64 14.82 20.98
C GLN A 748 15.55 14.71 19.88
N LYS A 749 15.19 13.49 19.45
CA LYS A 749 14.20 13.19 18.39
C LYS A 749 12.97 12.39 18.87
N ASN A 750 12.77 12.20 20.18
CA ASN A 750 11.73 11.28 20.68
C ASN A 750 10.30 11.57 20.18
N GLY A 751 9.93 12.84 19.96
CA GLY A 751 8.61 13.21 19.42
C GLY A 751 8.40 12.75 17.96
N GLU A 752 9.40 12.95 17.09
CA GLU A 752 9.39 12.51 15.68
C GLU A 752 9.18 10.98 15.57
N ILE A 753 9.82 10.24 16.48
CA ILE A 753 9.77 8.77 16.50
C ILE A 753 8.43 8.29 17.06
N SER A 754 7.84 8.99 18.04
CA SER A 754 6.53 8.60 18.57
C SER A 754 5.42 8.78 17.53
N SER A 755 5.39 9.91 16.81
CA SER A 755 4.45 10.08 15.69
C SER A 755 4.61 8.98 14.63
N PHE A 756 5.83 8.51 14.38
CA PHE A 756 6.07 7.35 13.51
C PHE A 756 5.49 6.05 14.09
N CYS A 757 5.62 5.79 15.39
CA CYS A 757 4.94 4.66 16.06
C CYS A 757 3.42 4.79 15.99
N GLU A 758 2.88 5.97 16.27
CA GLU A 758 1.45 6.28 16.30
C GLU A 758 0.81 6.04 14.93
N ASN A 759 1.48 6.47 13.85
CA ASN A 759 1.10 6.18 12.47
C ASN A 759 1.15 4.68 12.16
N LEU A 760 2.25 3.98 12.49
CA LEU A 760 2.37 2.55 12.22
C LEU A 760 1.33 1.71 12.97
N SER A 761 1.07 2.01 14.25
CA SER A 761 0.02 1.35 15.03
C SER A 761 -1.38 1.60 14.44
N ALA A 762 -1.65 2.78 13.89
CA ALA A 762 -2.94 3.08 13.26
C ALA A 762 -3.10 2.39 11.91
N LEU A 763 -2.05 2.36 11.08
CA LEU A 763 -2.06 1.61 9.82
C LEU A 763 -2.18 0.09 10.05
N LEU A 764 -1.60 -0.44 11.13
CA LEU A 764 -1.78 -1.84 11.55
C LEU A 764 -3.20 -2.13 12.09
N ASN A 765 -3.95 -1.13 12.55
CA ASN A 765 -5.38 -1.26 12.86
C ASN A 765 -6.25 -1.21 11.59
N CYS A 766 -5.79 -0.57 10.51
CA CYS A 766 -6.47 -0.52 9.21
C CYS A 766 -6.12 -1.71 8.29
N SER A 767 -5.34 -2.67 8.77
CA SER A 767 -4.79 -3.78 7.98
C SER A 767 -5.89 -4.75 7.52
N VAL A 768 -5.78 -5.24 6.29
CA VAL A 768 -6.67 -6.29 5.75
C VAL A 768 -6.08 -7.69 5.95
N ILE A 769 -4.78 -7.80 6.20
CA ILE A 769 -4.14 -9.08 6.61
C ILE A 769 -4.90 -9.70 7.80
N PRO A 770 -5.39 -10.95 7.69
CA PRO A 770 -6.05 -11.64 8.80
C PRO A 770 -5.19 -11.65 10.08
N PRO A 771 -5.79 -11.60 11.28
CA PRO A 771 -5.09 -11.37 12.56
C PRO A 771 -4.26 -12.56 13.05
N GLY A 772 -3.25 -12.94 12.28
CA GLY A 772 -2.29 -13.99 12.62
C GLY A 772 -1.20 -13.49 13.57
N LYS A 773 -0.60 -14.42 14.31
CA LYS A 773 0.42 -14.15 15.34
C LYS A 773 1.51 -13.15 14.95
N GLN A 774 2.03 -13.19 13.73
CA GLN A 774 3.09 -12.28 13.26
C GLN A 774 2.66 -10.80 13.20
N ILE A 775 1.47 -10.48 12.67
CA ILE A 775 0.98 -9.10 12.60
C ILE A 775 0.55 -8.59 13.97
N LEU A 776 -0.03 -9.45 14.81
CA LEU A 776 -0.38 -9.11 16.19
C LEU A 776 0.86 -8.85 17.06
N GLU A 777 1.89 -9.69 16.95
CA GLU A 777 3.20 -9.43 17.57
C GLU A 777 3.86 -8.14 17.03
N LEU A 778 3.67 -7.79 15.76
CA LEU A 778 4.21 -6.57 15.16
C LEU A 778 3.49 -5.31 15.70
N LYS A 779 2.16 -5.37 15.81
CA LYS A 779 1.32 -4.34 16.44
C LYS A 779 1.71 -4.15 17.91
N GLU A 780 1.81 -5.23 18.68
CA GLU A 780 2.21 -5.18 20.08
C GLU A 780 3.61 -4.57 20.26
N LYS A 781 4.62 -5.05 19.54
CA LYS A 781 5.99 -4.51 19.61
C LYS A 781 6.09 -3.04 19.21
N THR A 782 5.21 -2.58 18.31
CA THR A 782 5.10 -1.17 17.92
C THR A 782 4.48 -0.34 19.05
N CYS A 783 3.36 -0.78 19.63
CA CYS A 783 2.74 -0.11 20.79
C CYS A 783 3.69 -0.08 22.00
N GLN A 784 4.45 -1.16 22.27
CA GLN A 784 5.52 -1.17 23.27
C GLN A 784 6.59 -0.08 22.99
N GLN A 785 6.95 0.19 21.72
CA GLN A 785 7.88 1.29 21.42
C GLN A 785 7.25 2.66 21.63
N ALA A 786 5.96 2.85 21.30
CA ALA A 786 5.23 4.08 21.58
C ALA A 786 5.21 4.40 23.09
N VAL A 787 4.83 3.42 23.92
CA VAL A 787 4.82 3.54 25.39
C VAL A 787 6.22 3.81 25.95
N LEU A 788 7.28 3.22 25.39
CA LEU A 788 8.67 3.51 25.79
C LEU A 788 9.16 4.92 25.40
N LEU A 789 8.50 5.60 24.45
CA LEU A 789 8.80 6.97 24.02
C LEU A 789 7.94 8.02 24.75
N GLN A 790 6.69 7.66 25.05
CA GLN A 790 5.69 8.49 25.74
C GLN A 790 5.04 7.68 26.87
N SER A 791 5.76 7.56 27.99
CA SER A 791 5.36 6.74 29.15
C SER A 791 4.05 7.15 29.82
N CYS A 792 3.54 8.35 29.54
CA CYS A 792 2.35 8.93 30.17
C CYS A 792 1.23 9.28 29.19
N ASN A 793 1.33 8.90 27.91
CA ASN A 793 0.25 9.10 26.94
C ASN A 793 -0.79 7.96 27.06
N SER A 794 -2.00 8.29 27.48
CA SER A 794 -3.10 7.30 27.58
C SER A 794 -3.43 6.64 26.24
N CYS A 795 -3.27 7.37 25.12
CA CYS A 795 -3.50 6.84 23.78
C CYS A 795 -2.53 5.69 23.42
N ALA A 796 -1.25 5.82 23.77
CA ALA A 796 -0.27 4.75 23.56
C ALA A 796 -0.55 3.52 24.44
N LEU A 797 -1.11 3.75 25.65
CA LEU A 797 -1.40 2.70 26.62
C LEU A 797 -2.65 1.89 26.27
N TYR A 798 -3.77 2.52 25.86
CA TYR A 798 -4.91 1.74 25.38
C TYR A 798 -4.57 1.00 24.08
N ARG A 799 -3.80 1.60 23.16
CA ARG A 799 -3.35 0.91 21.92
C ARG A 799 -2.43 -0.29 22.20
N LEU A 800 -1.71 -0.30 23.32
CA LEU A 800 -0.99 -1.49 23.81
C LEU A 800 -1.97 -2.53 24.37
N GLY A 801 -2.95 -2.10 25.18
CA GLY A 801 -4.04 -2.95 25.66
C GLY A 801 -4.80 -3.66 24.53
N ASP A 802 -5.16 -2.94 23.47
CA ASP A 802 -5.82 -3.49 22.28
C ASP A 802 -4.97 -4.55 21.58
N ALA A 803 -3.65 -4.33 21.50
CA ALA A 803 -2.72 -5.28 20.90
C ALA A 803 -2.57 -6.55 21.74
N GLN A 804 -2.50 -6.41 23.07
CA GLN A 804 -2.44 -7.51 24.03
C GLN A 804 -3.77 -8.30 24.07
N LEU A 805 -4.91 -7.62 24.07
CA LEU A 805 -6.23 -8.24 23.96
C LEU A 805 -6.37 -9.01 22.63
N SER A 806 -5.95 -8.41 21.51
CA SER A 806 -5.93 -9.09 20.20
C SER A 806 -5.03 -10.35 20.20
N LEU A 807 -3.92 -10.33 20.95
CA LEU A 807 -3.03 -11.48 21.12
C LEU A 807 -3.64 -12.58 22.00
N TYR A 808 -4.28 -12.22 23.13
CA TYR A 808 -5.02 -13.17 23.96
C TYR A 808 -6.10 -13.90 23.16
N ASP A 809 -6.88 -13.12 22.40
CA ASP A 809 -7.95 -13.59 21.52
C ASP A 809 -7.44 -14.55 20.42
N ASN A 810 -6.14 -14.51 20.07
CA ASN A 810 -5.51 -15.38 19.07
C ASN A 810 -4.48 -16.37 19.69
N ASP A 811 -4.65 -16.71 20.97
CA ASP A 811 -3.92 -17.77 21.69
C ASP A 811 -4.94 -18.70 22.42
N ASP A 812 -4.49 -19.81 23.02
CA ASP A 812 -5.38 -20.63 23.86
C ASP A 812 -5.66 -19.93 25.20
N PRO A 813 -6.91 -19.56 25.55
CA PRO A 813 -7.25 -18.90 26.82
C PRO A 813 -7.01 -19.76 28.06
N THR A 814 -6.86 -21.09 27.96
CA THR A 814 -6.44 -21.90 29.13
C THR A 814 -4.94 -21.82 29.40
N SER A 815 -4.14 -21.46 28.40
CA SER A 815 -2.68 -21.41 28.50
C SER A 815 -2.20 -20.38 29.52
N ALA A 816 -1.04 -20.66 30.12
CA ALA A 816 -0.37 -19.72 31.01
C ALA A 816 0.25 -18.52 30.26
N ASN A 817 0.23 -18.52 28.92
CA ASN A 817 0.61 -17.37 28.13
C ASN A 817 -0.58 -16.41 27.99
N ALA A 818 -1.68 -16.88 27.39
CA ALA A 818 -2.88 -16.06 27.17
C ALA A 818 -3.41 -15.44 28.46
N LYS A 819 -3.58 -16.21 29.55
CA LYS A 819 -4.04 -15.67 30.85
C LYS A 819 -3.21 -14.48 31.33
N GLN A 820 -1.89 -14.55 31.11
CA GLN A 820 -0.95 -13.53 31.51
C GLN A 820 -0.90 -12.35 30.51
N THR A 821 -1.14 -12.59 29.22
CA THR A 821 -1.40 -11.53 28.23
C THR A 821 -2.70 -10.77 28.53
N LEU A 822 -3.75 -11.44 29.02
CA LEU A 822 -5.00 -10.82 29.46
C LEU A 822 -4.82 -9.94 30.71
N GLU A 823 -3.96 -10.38 31.65
CA GLU A 823 -3.53 -9.56 32.79
C GLU A 823 -2.73 -8.33 32.34
N GLU A 824 -1.82 -8.47 31.36
CA GLU A 824 -1.09 -7.32 30.80
C GLU A 824 -2.02 -6.35 30.07
N ALA A 825 -3.02 -6.83 29.32
CA ALA A 825 -4.05 -5.99 28.70
C ALA A 825 -4.84 -5.20 29.75
N GLU A 826 -5.28 -5.83 30.85
CA GLU A 826 -5.97 -5.15 31.95
C GLU A 826 -5.10 -4.03 32.57
N LEU A 827 -3.83 -4.33 32.82
CA LEU A 827 -2.86 -3.38 33.37
C LEU A 827 -2.63 -2.19 32.42
N SER A 828 -2.60 -2.44 31.11
CA SER A 828 -2.48 -1.40 30.08
C SER A 828 -3.71 -0.49 30.01
N TYR A 829 -4.93 -1.04 30.02
CA TYR A 829 -6.16 -0.24 30.03
C TYR A 829 -6.35 0.54 31.33
N ARG A 830 -6.12 -0.07 32.51
CA ARG A 830 -6.21 0.65 33.79
C ARG A 830 -5.17 1.77 33.88
N ALA A 831 -3.95 1.56 33.41
CA ALA A 831 -2.93 2.63 33.33
C ALA A 831 -3.32 3.76 32.38
N SER A 832 -4.01 3.46 31.26
CA SER A 832 -4.57 4.49 30.37
C SER A 832 -5.61 5.36 31.06
N ILE A 833 -6.55 4.77 31.81
CA ILE A 833 -7.64 5.49 32.49
C ILE A 833 -7.10 6.31 33.68
N GLU A 834 -6.17 5.76 34.46
CA GLU A 834 -5.53 6.47 35.60
C GLU A 834 -4.73 7.71 35.20
N LEU A 835 -4.33 7.83 33.92
CA LEU A 835 -3.59 8.97 33.38
C LEU A 835 -4.50 10.05 32.77
N GLU A 836 -5.82 9.86 32.70
CA GLU A 836 -6.76 10.89 32.22
C GLU A 836 -6.63 12.18 33.03
N GLY A 837 -6.66 13.34 32.36
CA GLY A 837 -6.40 14.65 32.95
C GLY A 837 -4.93 14.96 33.31
N SER A 838 -4.07 13.95 33.43
CA SER A 838 -2.64 14.13 33.71
C SER A 838 -1.84 14.54 32.45
N PRO A 839 -0.66 15.18 32.59
CA PRO A 839 0.17 15.54 31.43
C PRO A 839 0.69 14.30 30.68
N SER A 840 0.63 14.34 29.35
CA SER A 840 1.01 13.23 28.47
C SER A 840 2.52 12.97 28.35
N PHE A 841 3.38 13.93 28.74
CA PHE A 841 4.84 13.80 28.68
C PHE A 841 5.51 14.07 30.04
N GLY A 842 6.68 13.44 30.26
CA GLY A 842 7.58 13.80 31.36
C GLY A 842 7.14 13.36 32.76
N GLY A 843 6.24 12.38 32.88
CA GLY A 843 6.02 11.66 34.14
C GLY A 843 6.78 10.32 34.17
N GLU A 844 6.77 9.66 35.33
CA GLU A 844 7.30 8.30 35.45
C GLU A 844 6.41 7.27 34.71
N MET A 845 7.00 6.14 34.32
CA MET A 845 6.25 5.02 33.74
C MET A 845 5.30 4.43 34.80
N PRO A 846 3.99 4.27 34.52
CA PRO A 846 3.06 3.69 35.48
C PRO A 846 3.52 2.31 35.95
N ALA A 847 3.43 2.06 37.27
CA ALA A 847 3.90 0.81 37.88
C ALA A 847 3.32 -0.42 37.17
N LYS A 848 2.02 -0.38 36.85
CA LYS A 848 1.26 -1.38 36.07
C LYS A 848 1.93 -1.80 34.75
N ILE A 849 2.65 -0.89 34.08
CA ILE A 849 3.39 -1.16 32.84
C ILE A 849 4.78 -1.71 33.15
N THR A 850 5.46 -1.16 34.17
CA THR A 850 6.76 -1.68 34.60
C THR A 850 6.68 -3.11 35.17
N ASP A 851 5.48 -3.53 35.58
CA ASP A 851 5.21 -4.88 36.07
C ASP A 851 4.98 -5.94 34.98
N GLN A 852 4.78 -5.54 33.72
CA GLN A 852 4.58 -6.46 32.60
C GLN A 852 5.87 -7.23 32.25
N ARG A 853 5.73 -8.47 31.77
CA ARG A 853 6.83 -9.39 31.45
C ARG A 853 7.76 -8.79 30.40
N TRP A 854 7.21 -8.27 29.30
CA TRP A 854 8.01 -7.70 28.21
C TRP A 854 8.92 -6.57 28.69
N PHE A 855 8.45 -5.72 29.62
CA PHE A 855 9.23 -4.62 30.17
C PHE A 855 10.35 -5.14 31.10
N LYS A 856 10.02 -6.10 31.98
CA LYS A 856 10.98 -6.77 32.87
C LYS A 856 12.08 -7.48 32.09
N GLU A 857 11.73 -8.22 31.03
CA GLU A 857 12.67 -8.88 30.12
C GLU A 857 13.53 -7.87 29.35
N GLN A 858 12.93 -6.82 28.78
CA GLN A 858 13.68 -5.80 28.05
C GLN A 858 14.66 -5.03 28.95
N LYS A 859 14.28 -4.77 30.21
CA LYS A 859 15.17 -4.20 31.23
C LYS A 859 16.32 -5.15 31.57
N ALA A 860 16.04 -6.42 31.84
CA ALA A 860 17.07 -7.43 32.12
C ALA A 860 18.06 -7.58 30.95
N LYS A 861 17.57 -7.56 29.70
CA LYS A 861 18.41 -7.56 28.49
C LYS A 861 19.32 -6.34 28.42
N LYS A 862 18.77 -5.13 28.60
CA LYS A 862 19.56 -3.87 28.64
C LYS A 862 20.62 -3.88 29.75
N GLU A 863 20.34 -4.49 30.90
CA GLU A 863 21.32 -4.66 31.97
C GLU A 863 22.40 -5.70 31.65
N ALA A 864 22.05 -6.81 30.99
CA ALA A 864 23.01 -7.81 30.52
C ALA A 864 23.94 -7.24 29.44
N GLU A 865 23.40 -6.48 28.48
CA GLU A 865 24.17 -5.77 27.45
C GLU A 865 25.14 -4.74 28.07
N LYS A 866 24.69 -3.96 29.06
CA LYS A 866 25.57 -3.05 29.82
C LYS A 866 26.68 -3.80 30.58
N LYS A 867 26.37 -4.93 31.23
CA LYS A 867 27.34 -5.77 31.94
C LYS A 867 28.37 -6.38 30.97
N ALA A 868 27.95 -6.82 29.79
CA ALA A 868 28.84 -7.31 28.74
C ALA A 868 29.76 -6.20 28.19
N ALA A 869 29.22 -5.01 27.93
CA ALA A 869 30.02 -3.86 27.48
C ALA A 869 31.05 -3.41 28.54
N ALA A 870 30.69 -3.44 29.82
CA ALA A 870 31.61 -3.12 30.92
C ALA A 870 32.72 -4.17 31.13
N ALA A 871 32.56 -5.39 30.63
CA ALA A 871 33.53 -6.49 30.76
C ALA A 871 34.52 -6.59 29.59
N GLY A 872 34.55 -5.59 28.69
CA GLY A 872 35.25 -5.62 27.39
C GLY A 872 36.79 -5.58 27.40
N GLY A 873 37.44 -6.53 28.07
CA GLY A 873 38.84 -6.88 27.80
C GLY A 873 38.99 -7.74 26.54
N THR A 874 40.13 -7.67 25.85
CA THR A 874 40.36 -8.41 24.58
C THR A 874 40.24 -9.94 24.74
N PRO A 875 39.45 -10.63 23.90
CA PRO A 875 39.25 -12.07 24.01
C PRO A 875 40.44 -12.86 23.47
N GLN A 876 41.07 -13.66 24.33
CA GLN A 876 42.12 -14.62 23.97
C GLN A 876 41.49 -15.99 23.62
N LYS A 877 42.04 -16.69 22.61
CA LYS A 877 41.48 -17.96 22.10
C LYS A 877 41.69 -19.14 23.06
N THR A 878 40.59 -19.81 23.42
CA THR A 878 40.49 -21.26 23.70
C THR A 878 39.15 -21.78 23.12
N ALA A 879 38.95 -23.10 23.03
CA ALA A 879 37.94 -23.70 22.13
C ALA A 879 37.07 -24.80 22.76
N SER A 880 35.85 -24.99 22.21
CA SER A 880 34.87 -26.08 22.46
C SER A 880 34.33 -26.19 23.91
N SER A 881 33.07 -26.54 24.21
CA SER A 881 31.85 -26.97 23.45
C SER A 881 30.65 -26.91 24.44
N PRO A 882 29.39 -27.29 24.13
CA PRO A 882 28.72 -27.53 22.84
C PRO A 882 27.48 -26.61 22.64
N ALA A 883 26.59 -26.91 21.68
CA ALA A 883 25.45 -26.08 21.32
C ALA A 883 24.24 -26.17 22.29
N GLY A 884 23.70 -25.01 22.70
CA GLY A 884 22.36 -24.87 23.28
C GLY A 884 21.31 -24.52 22.22
N LYS A 885 20.11 -25.09 22.31
CA LYS A 885 19.04 -24.90 21.31
C LYS A 885 18.30 -23.56 21.51
N ALA A 886 18.39 -22.67 20.52
CA ALA A 886 17.33 -21.67 20.31
C ALA A 886 16.19 -22.33 19.52
N ALA A 887 14.94 -22.18 19.98
CA ALA A 887 13.78 -22.83 19.37
C ALA A 887 13.16 -21.94 18.27
N SER A 888 13.01 -22.50 17.07
CA SER A 888 12.11 -21.99 16.04
C SER A 888 10.79 -22.78 16.10
N PRO A 889 9.61 -22.15 16.02
CA PRO A 889 8.35 -22.87 15.96
C PRO A 889 8.18 -23.49 14.57
N ALA A 890 8.29 -24.82 14.49
CA ALA A 890 7.94 -25.61 13.32
C ALA A 890 6.97 -26.73 13.75
N GLY A 891 5.86 -26.87 13.04
CA GLY A 891 4.73 -27.69 13.50
C GLY A 891 4.97 -29.19 13.46
N ARG A 892 4.50 -29.87 14.51
CA ARG A 892 4.03 -31.27 14.58
C ARG A 892 3.13 -31.37 15.81
N GLY A 893 1.98 -32.04 15.81
CA GLY A 893 1.46 -32.98 14.80
C GLY A 893 1.55 -34.42 15.31
N GLY A 894 0.58 -34.81 16.13
CA GLY A 894 0.35 -36.17 16.60
C GLY A 894 1.22 -36.60 17.78
N ASN A 895 0.58 -36.92 18.92
CA ASN A 895 1.11 -37.92 19.85
C ASN A 895 -0.05 -38.52 20.69
N GLN A 896 -0.44 -39.76 20.40
CA GLN A 896 -1.30 -40.52 21.32
C GLN A 896 -0.47 -40.96 22.54
N ALA A 897 -1.12 -41.06 23.70
CA ALA A 897 -0.46 -41.44 24.95
C ALA A 897 -0.70 -42.91 25.32
N GLY A 898 0.24 -43.52 26.06
CA GLY A 898 -0.13 -44.57 27.02
C GLY A 898 0.85 -45.73 27.23
N ARG A 899 1.50 -45.72 28.41
CA ARG A 899 2.00 -46.90 29.18
C ARG A 899 3.19 -47.68 28.55
N GLY A 900 4.11 -48.26 29.32
CA GLY A 900 4.35 -48.15 30.77
C GLY A 900 5.44 -49.09 31.31
N SER A 901 6.07 -48.69 32.42
CA SER A 901 6.81 -49.51 33.43
C SER A 901 8.06 -50.37 33.06
N SER A 902 9.07 -50.24 33.94
CA SER A 902 10.02 -51.26 34.43
C SER A 902 10.98 -52.01 33.49
N THR A 903 12.28 -51.73 33.63
CA THR A 903 13.38 -52.71 33.53
C THR A 903 13.32 -53.73 34.68
N PRO A 904 13.82 -54.98 34.52
CA PRO A 904 15.18 -55.26 35.02
C PRO A 904 16.03 -56.34 34.29
N THR A 905 17.36 -56.14 34.38
CA THR A 905 18.44 -57.16 34.51
C THR A 905 18.76 -58.24 33.45
N ARG A 906 20.05 -58.20 33.02
CA ARG A 906 21.06 -59.31 33.04
C ARG A 906 20.97 -60.44 31.99
N GLY A 907 21.92 -60.43 31.03
CA GLY A 907 22.33 -61.61 30.26
C GLY A 907 23.56 -61.40 29.35
N LYS A 908 24.67 -62.11 29.61
CA LYS A 908 25.78 -62.38 28.67
C LYS A 908 25.86 -63.91 28.50
N PRO A 909 26.18 -64.44 27.32
CA PRO A 909 27.57 -64.81 26.97
C PRO A 909 27.95 -64.49 25.50
N ALA A 910 29.12 -64.86 24.94
CA ALA A 910 30.52 -64.79 25.39
C ALA A 910 31.46 -65.28 24.24
N VAL A 911 32.78 -65.02 24.36
CA VAL A 911 33.88 -65.55 23.51
C VAL A 911 33.90 -64.99 22.06
N GLY A 912 35.03 -64.58 21.46
CA GLY A 912 36.43 -64.41 21.88
C GLY A 912 37.28 -63.90 20.68
N GLY A 913 38.57 -63.55 20.77
CA GLY A 913 39.45 -63.36 21.93
C GLY A 913 40.95 -63.33 21.55
N ARG A 914 41.74 -62.42 22.17
CA ARG A 914 43.22 -62.23 22.06
C ARG A 914 43.77 -61.71 20.70
N GLY A 915 44.87 -60.96 20.63
CA GLY A 915 45.61 -60.26 21.70
C GLY A 915 47.03 -59.77 21.34
N SER A 916 47.45 -58.66 21.97
CA SER A 916 48.83 -58.23 22.28
C SER A 916 49.82 -57.74 21.19
N SER A 917 50.50 -56.62 21.51
CA SER A 917 51.74 -56.08 20.91
C SER A 917 53.00 -56.82 21.43
N PRO A 918 54.25 -56.59 20.93
CA PRO A 918 55.00 -55.35 21.23
C PRO A 918 56.01 -54.86 20.14
N SER A 919 56.91 -53.95 20.56
CA SER A 919 57.98 -53.20 19.86
C SER A 919 59.17 -54.07 19.36
N THR A 920 60.21 -53.61 18.63
CA THR A 920 61.08 -52.42 18.84
C THR A 920 62.07 -52.10 17.70
N ARG A 921 62.64 -50.87 17.73
CA ARG A 921 64.03 -50.44 17.37
C ARG A 921 64.54 -50.37 15.90
N GLY A 922 65.24 -49.26 15.62
CA GLY A 922 66.33 -49.14 14.62
C GLY A 922 66.14 -48.00 13.59
N GLY A 923 67.05 -47.04 13.38
CA GLY A 923 68.22 -46.67 14.17
C GLY A 923 69.27 -45.78 13.45
N ALA A 924 69.43 -44.53 13.92
CA ALA A 924 70.66 -43.71 13.90
C ALA A 924 71.25 -43.08 12.58
N ALA A 925 71.42 -41.74 12.66
CA ALA A 925 72.69 -40.98 12.49
C ALA A 925 73.15 -40.28 11.17
N ALA A 926 73.36 -38.95 11.34
CA ALA A 926 74.61 -38.18 11.05
C ALA A 926 74.92 -37.52 9.66
N ALA A 927 74.59 -36.22 9.60
CA ALA A 927 75.52 -35.07 9.52
C ALA A 927 76.47 -34.81 8.32
N LYS A 928 76.28 -33.63 7.68
CA LYS A 928 77.24 -32.56 7.30
C LYS A 928 76.41 -31.37 6.76
N ALA A 929 76.57 -30.08 7.09
CA ALA A 929 77.75 -29.19 7.14
C ALA A 929 78.36 -28.87 5.74
N SER A 930 78.66 -27.63 5.32
CA SER A 930 78.15 -26.26 5.59
C SER A 930 79.09 -25.22 4.90
N SER A 931 78.57 -24.03 4.54
CA SER A 931 79.32 -22.79 4.19
C SER A 931 80.14 -22.80 2.87
N GLY A 932 80.54 -21.66 2.29
CA GLY A 932 80.36 -20.24 2.65
C GLY A 932 80.53 -19.34 1.41
N VAL A 933 80.27 -18.03 1.42
CA VAL A 933 81.19 -16.92 1.80
C VAL A 933 80.47 -15.59 1.43
N ALA A 934 80.52 -14.47 2.15
CA ALA A 934 80.97 -14.16 3.52
C ALA A 934 80.48 -12.77 4.00
N ARG A 935 80.48 -12.56 5.35
CA ARG A 935 80.62 -11.29 6.14
C ARG A 935 79.71 -10.07 5.80
N GLY A 936 79.17 -9.32 6.77
CA GLY A 936 79.20 -9.38 8.25
C GLY A 936 78.20 -8.32 8.82
N LYS A 937 77.49 -8.61 9.92
CA LYS A 937 77.81 -8.39 11.36
C LYS A 937 77.48 -6.98 11.91
N THR A 938 77.05 -6.98 13.19
CA THR A 938 76.88 -5.86 14.15
C THR A 938 75.86 -4.73 13.89
N SER A 939 74.82 -4.68 14.73
CA SER A 939 74.15 -3.45 15.16
C SER A 939 75.01 -2.72 16.22
N PRO A 940 74.97 -1.39 16.31
CA PRO A 940 74.41 -0.75 17.51
C PRO A 940 73.61 0.55 17.21
N THR A 941 73.48 1.43 18.20
CA THR A 941 72.62 2.63 18.24
C THR A 941 73.10 3.85 17.43
N LYS A 942 72.15 4.78 17.16
CA LYS A 942 72.25 6.22 16.80
C LYS A 942 73.52 6.99 17.27
N PRO A 943 73.91 8.17 16.68
CA PRO A 943 73.17 9.02 15.70
C PRO A 943 73.99 9.68 14.54
N SER A 944 73.29 10.47 13.71
CA SER A 944 73.70 11.75 13.05
C SER A 944 74.81 11.84 11.97
N GLY A 945 74.42 12.44 10.83
CA GLY A 945 75.23 13.24 9.89
C GLY A 945 74.27 14.03 8.96
N THR A 946 74.26 15.37 8.79
CA THR A 946 75.25 16.41 8.42
C THR A 946 75.41 16.64 6.89
N ALA A 947 75.51 17.87 6.35
CA ALA A 947 75.12 19.20 6.85
C ALA A 947 75.19 20.32 5.77
N GLY A 948 74.22 21.25 5.75
CA GLY A 948 74.45 22.67 5.42
C GLY A 948 74.35 23.17 3.95
N ARG A 949 74.33 24.50 3.68
CA ARG A 949 73.96 25.65 4.56
C ARG A 949 73.79 26.97 3.79
N GLY A 950 72.93 27.88 4.31
CA GLY A 950 72.86 29.32 3.98
C GLY A 950 71.72 29.68 3.02
N GLY A 951 71.00 30.81 3.16
CA GLY A 951 70.94 31.87 4.20
C GLY A 951 69.79 32.85 3.84
N GLY A 952 69.30 33.77 4.68
CA GLY A 952 69.59 34.18 6.07
C GLY A 952 68.34 34.86 6.69
N THR A 953 68.25 35.09 8.01
CA THR A 953 68.59 36.36 8.73
C THR A 953 67.79 37.62 8.35
N ALA A 954 67.41 38.56 9.23
CA ALA A 954 67.24 38.58 10.70
C ALA A 954 66.72 39.99 11.13
N GLY A 955 66.03 40.11 12.28
CA GLY A 955 66.16 41.29 13.15
C GLY A 955 64.98 42.27 13.34
N ARG A 956 64.69 42.52 14.63
CA ARG A 956 64.47 43.84 15.30
C ARG A 956 63.41 44.85 14.80
N SER A 957 62.38 44.96 15.65
CA SER A 957 62.05 46.17 16.46
C SER A 957 61.35 47.40 15.87
N ALA A 958 60.56 48.04 16.76
CA ALA A 958 59.87 49.35 16.67
C ALA A 958 58.57 49.39 15.83
N ALA A 959 57.47 50.01 16.30
CA ALA A 959 57.10 50.44 17.67
C ALA A 959 55.57 50.61 17.81
N ARG A 960 55.07 50.55 19.07
CA ARG A 960 53.83 51.13 19.69
C ARG A 960 52.65 51.53 18.78
N GLY A 961 51.38 51.26 19.11
CA GLY A 961 50.70 50.74 20.32
C GLY A 961 49.18 50.75 20.07
N GLY A 962 48.25 50.56 21.02
CA GLY A 962 48.33 50.35 22.47
C GLY A 962 46.95 49.90 23.01
N SER A 963 46.80 49.76 24.33
CA SER A 963 45.69 49.00 24.94
C SER A 963 44.52 49.85 25.48
N ASN A 964 43.33 49.23 25.50
CA ASN A 964 42.24 49.42 26.49
C ASN A 964 41.41 50.73 26.51
N ILE A 965 40.30 50.66 27.29
CA ILE A 965 39.51 51.75 27.92
C ILE A 965 38.37 52.42 27.11
N THR A 966 37.17 51.87 27.33
CA THR A 966 35.85 52.49 27.67
C THR A 966 35.13 53.57 26.82
N THR A 967 33.81 53.58 27.02
CA THR A 967 32.86 54.74 27.08
C THR A 967 32.41 55.49 25.81
N ASN A 968 31.09 55.47 25.62
CA ASN A 968 30.19 56.58 25.27
C ASN A 968 30.26 57.31 23.89
N LYS A 969 29.11 57.26 23.20
CA LYS A 969 28.23 58.42 22.83
C LYS A 969 28.82 59.85 23.01
N PRO A 970 28.50 60.82 22.12
CA PRO A 970 27.09 61.19 21.90
C PRO A 970 26.66 61.81 20.53
N SER A 971 25.33 62.01 20.39
CA SER A 971 24.63 63.11 19.67
C SER A 971 24.73 63.27 18.13
N ALA A 972 23.74 63.83 17.40
CA ALA A 972 22.28 64.03 17.65
C ALA A 972 21.55 64.55 16.38
N HIS A 973 20.20 64.62 16.43
CA HIS A 973 19.26 65.36 15.53
C HIS A 973 19.05 64.79 14.10
N LYS A 974 17.86 64.82 13.48
CA LYS A 974 16.47 65.37 13.71
C LYS A 974 15.51 64.55 12.79
N SER A 975 14.16 64.57 12.74
CA SER A 975 12.96 65.11 13.47
C SER A 975 11.71 64.47 12.78
N GLY A 976 10.42 64.57 13.18
CA GLY A 976 9.71 65.26 14.27
C GLY A 976 9.18 64.29 15.37
N ALA A 977 8.06 64.49 16.07
CA ALA A 977 6.94 65.46 16.03
C ALA A 977 5.82 65.21 14.98
N CYS A 978 4.50 65.23 15.29
CA CYS A 978 3.82 65.32 16.61
C CYS A 978 2.33 64.86 16.57
N SER A 979 1.73 64.54 17.74
CA SER A 979 0.26 64.50 17.98
C SER A 979 -0.22 65.84 18.59
N PRO A 980 -1.53 66.21 18.57
CA PRO A 980 -2.55 65.77 19.57
C PRO A 980 -3.97 65.55 18.91
N THR A 981 -5.14 65.34 19.55
CA THR A 981 -5.72 65.94 20.79
C THR A 981 -6.98 65.21 21.34
N LYS A 982 -7.07 65.10 22.69
CA LYS A 982 -8.22 64.94 23.65
C LYS A 982 -9.58 64.28 23.23
N GLN A 983 -9.95 63.19 23.95
CA GLN A 983 -10.88 63.11 25.12
C GLN A 983 -12.15 64.02 25.21
N PRO A 984 -13.26 63.64 25.91
CA PRO A 984 -13.23 63.07 27.30
C PRO A 984 -14.36 62.09 27.78
N ALA A 985 -14.20 61.61 29.04
CA ALA A 985 -15.21 61.06 29.98
C ALA A 985 -15.90 59.71 29.62
N SER A 986 -16.23 58.78 30.54
CA SER A 986 -16.02 58.57 32.02
C SER A 986 -16.41 57.08 32.33
N SER A 987 -16.52 56.45 33.52
CA SER A 987 -16.23 56.59 34.98
C SER A 987 -16.54 55.19 35.63
N LYS A 988 -16.25 54.77 36.90
CA LYS A 988 -15.61 55.31 38.12
C LYS A 988 -15.29 54.13 39.10
N HIS A 989 -14.12 54.13 39.78
CA HIS A 989 -13.80 53.38 41.04
C HIS A 989 -13.95 51.82 41.07
N SER A 990 -13.47 51.06 42.05
CA SER A 990 -12.22 51.02 42.88
C SER A 990 -12.13 49.60 43.52
N THR A 991 -11.10 49.12 44.25
CA THR A 991 -10.09 49.74 45.12
C THR A 991 -8.85 48.83 45.29
N GLN A 992 -7.78 49.33 45.91
CA GLN A 992 -6.55 48.62 46.30
C GLN A 992 -6.78 47.73 47.56
N THR A 993 -5.88 46.86 48.07
CA THR A 993 -4.47 47.09 48.47
C THR A 993 -3.60 45.81 48.61
N LYS A 994 -2.27 46.01 48.66
CA LYS A 994 -1.25 45.08 49.22
C LYS A 994 -0.83 45.55 50.63
N PRO A 995 -0.07 44.72 51.36
CA PRO A 995 1.17 45.20 51.98
C PRO A 995 2.42 44.34 51.63
N VAL A 996 3.57 44.69 52.21
CA VAL A 996 4.93 44.22 51.85
C VAL A 996 5.81 44.04 53.10
N ALA A 997 6.57 42.94 53.21
CA ALA A 997 7.75 42.72 54.07
C ALA A 997 8.21 41.24 53.95
N GLN A 998 9.45 40.79 54.23
CA GLN A 998 10.78 41.41 54.38
C GLN A 998 11.86 40.28 54.24
N SER A 999 13.15 40.63 54.10
CA SER A 999 14.28 39.69 54.13
C SER A 999 15.23 40.00 55.29
N PRO A 1000 15.82 38.99 55.97
CA PRO A 1000 17.29 38.98 56.17
C PRO A 1000 17.93 37.56 56.21
N VAL A 1001 19.03 37.23 55.51
CA VAL A 1001 20.49 37.41 55.80
C VAL A 1001 21.23 36.08 56.09
N THR A 1002 22.55 36.05 55.81
CA THR A 1002 23.49 34.93 55.56
C THR A 1002 24.13 34.21 56.77
N ARG A 1003 24.60 32.94 56.62
CA ARG A 1003 26.06 32.58 56.65
C ARG A 1003 26.46 31.10 56.33
N SER A 1004 27.45 30.96 55.43
CA SER A 1004 28.58 29.98 55.34
C SER A 1004 28.50 28.48 55.74
N THR A 1005 28.60 27.59 54.72
CA THR A 1005 29.57 26.46 54.46
C THR A 1005 30.39 25.80 55.60
N PRO A 1006 30.75 24.46 55.54
CA PRO A 1006 31.38 23.83 54.34
C PRO A 1006 31.18 22.31 54.01
N ALA A 1007 31.22 22.05 52.68
CA ALA A 1007 31.89 20.94 51.93
C ALA A 1007 31.75 19.41 52.23
N LYS A 1008 31.01 18.72 51.32
CA LYS A 1008 31.32 17.41 50.63
C LYS A 1008 31.45 16.12 51.49
N PRO A 1009 31.40 14.88 50.92
CA PRO A 1009 31.68 14.42 49.54
C PRO A 1009 30.44 14.17 48.66
N ALA A 1010 30.62 13.52 47.49
CA ALA A 1010 29.60 13.35 46.46
C ALA A 1010 29.44 11.90 45.98
N THR A 1011 28.24 11.56 45.53
CA THR A 1011 27.89 10.35 44.73
C THR A 1011 27.18 10.78 43.43
N PRO A 1012 27.34 10.04 42.32
CA PRO A 1012 26.88 10.50 41.00
C PRO A 1012 25.45 10.03 40.66
N ASN A 1013 24.45 10.88 40.87
CA ASN A 1013 23.13 10.69 40.25
C ASN A 1013 23.15 11.22 38.81
N LEU A 1014 22.92 10.32 37.84
CA LEU A 1014 22.77 10.63 36.42
C LEU A 1014 21.38 10.20 35.92
N THR A 1015 20.37 10.94 36.35
CA THR A 1015 19.03 10.98 35.76
C THR A 1015 18.50 12.40 35.89
N THR A 1016 18.38 13.11 34.77
CA THR A 1016 17.69 14.40 34.73
C THR A 1016 16.19 14.10 34.64
N GLU A 1017 15.46 14.26 35.73
CA GLU A 1017 14.00 14.22 35.71
C GLU A 1017 13.49 15.26 34.73
N GLN A 1018 12.83 14.81 33.65
CA GLN A 1018 12.08 15.71 32.78
C GLN A 1018 10.83 16.15 33.53
N LYS A 1019 10.52 17.44 33.51
CA LYS A 1019 9.34 17.95 34.22
C LYS A 1019 8.05 17.55 33.46
N PRO A 1020 6.98 17.11 34.15
CA PRO A 1020 5.69 16.83 33.53
C PRO A 1020 5.21 18.00 32.66
N SER A 1021 4.81 17.68 31.43
CA SER A 1021 4.53 18.65 30.37
C SER A 1021 3.69 18.02 29.23
N GLY A 1022 3.39 18.80 28.19
CA GLY A 1022 2.48 18.39 27.11
C GLY A 1022 1.01 18.63 27.45
N PRO A 1023 0.09 18.33 26.51
CA PRO A 1023 -1.35 18.43 26.75
C PRO A 1023 -1.82 17.40 27.80
N PRO A 1024 -2.91 17.68 28.54
CA PRO A 1024 -3.53 16.68 29.40
C PRO A 1024 -4.13 15.55 28.56
N ASN A 1025 -4.02 14.31 29.02
CA ASN A 1025 -4.69 13.17 28.42
C ASN A 1025 -6.22 13.38 28.44
N LYS A 1026 -6.86 13.32 27.28
CA LYS A 1026 -8.33 13.41 27.16
C LYS A 1026 -8.97 12.10 27.67
N PRO A 1027 -10.12 12.16 28.37
CA PRO A 1027 -10.89 10.96 28.68
C PRO A 1027 -11.29 10.18 27.43
N SER A 1028 -11.22 8.84 27.48
CA SER A 1028 -11.45 7.97 26.33
C SER A 1028 -12.40 6.82 26.65
N TYR A 1029 -13.40 6.63 25.79
CA TYR A 1029 -14.30 5.48 25.90
C TYR A 1029 -13.62 4.17 25.44
N ASN A 1030 -12.68 4.23 24.49
CA ASN A 1030 -11.96 3.06 23.97
C ASN A 1030 -11.23 2.28 25.08
N ALA A 1031 -10.60 2.99 26.03
CA ALA A 1031 -9.90 2.34 27.15
C ALA A 1031 -10.87 1.64 28.12
N ARG A 1032 -12.09 2.17 28.29
CA ARG A 1032 -13.15 1.57 29.13
C ARG A 1032 -13.79 0.38 28.44
N LEU A 1033 -14.08 0.49 27.14
CA LEU A 1033 -14.61 -0.60 26.32
C LEU A 1033 -13.63 -1.79 26.27
N GLY A 1034 -12.34 -1.52 26.06
CA GLY A 1034 -11.27 -2.52 26.13
C GLY A 1034 -11.15 -3.18 27.51
N LEU A 1035 -11.24 -2.40 28.59
CA LEU A 1035 -11.24 -2.93 29.96
C LEU A 1035 -12.49 -3.81 30.24
N ALA A 1036 -13.68 -3.39 29.80
CA ALA A 1036 -14.90 -4.17 29.91
C ALA A 1036 -14.78 -5.52 29.18
N ARG A 1037 -14.27 -5.50 27.93
CA ARG A 1037 -13.96 -6.69 27.13
C ARG A 1037 -12.99 -7.65 27.81
N VAL A 1038 -11.97 -7.14 28.51
CA VAL A 1038 -11.03 -7.92 29.33
C VAL A 1038 -11.70 -8.53 30.57
N LEU A 1039 -12.50 -7.76 31.29
CA LEU A 1039 -13.17 -8.21 32.51
C LEU A 1039 -14.26 -9.25 32.22
N MET A 1040 -14.98 -9.13 31.10
CA MET A 1040 -15.90 -10.17 30.60
C MET A 1040 -15.17 -11.49 30.31
N ARG A 1041 -13.95 -11.45 29.76
CA ARG A 1041 -13.11 -12.64 29.51
C ARG A 1041 -12.57 -13.28 30.79
N LYS A 1042 -12.45 -12.53 31.90
CA LYS A 1042 -12.12 -13.07 33.23
C LYS A 1042 -13.31 -13.71 33.94
N GLY A 1043 -14.51 -13.16 33.76
CA GLY A 1043 -15.74 -13.67 34.36
C GLY A 1043 -15.79 -13.55 35.88
N GLY A 1044 -16.75 -14.24 36.51
CA GLY A 1044 -16.96 -14.17 37.95
C GLY A 1044 -17.30 -12.75 38.43
N ASP A 1045 -16.71 -12.34 39.55
CA ASP A 1045 -16.97 -11.03 40.18
C ASP A 1045 -16.67 -9.83 39.26
N SER A 1046 -15.75 -9.99 38.29
CA SER A 1046 -15.38 -8.96 37.30
C SER A 1046 -16.52 -8.57 36.34
N ILE A 1047 -17.57 -9.39 36.20
CA ILE A 1047 -18.70 -9.10 35.30
C ILE A 1047 -19.45 -7.82 35.75
N SER A 1048 -19.57 -7.58 37.06
CA SER A 1048 -20.25 -6.37 37.56
C SER A 1048 -19.45 -5.09 37.30
N GLU A 1049 -18.12 -5.17 37.28
CA GLU A 1049 -17.26 -4.05 36.88
C GLU A 1049 -17.36 -3.80 35.36
N ALA A 1050 -17.36 -4.88 34.56
CA ALA A 1050 -17.52 -4.78 33.11
C ALA A 1050 -18.86 -4.13 32.70
N HIS A 1051 -19.97 -4.50 33.35
CA HIS A 1051 -21.29 -3.89 33.08
C HIS A 1051 -21.29 -2.39 33.37
N THR A 1052 -20.67 -1.96 34.48
CA THR A 1052 -20.52 -0.54 34.83
C THR A 1052 -19.71 0.21 33.77
N LEU A 1053 -18.64 -0.41 33.26
CA LEU A 1053 -17.81 0.18 32.20
C LEU A 1053 -18.53 0.28 30.85
N TYR A 1054 -19.40 -0.67 30.47
CA TYR A 1054 -20.26 -0.51 29.30
C TYR A 1054 -21.28 0.62 29.50
N GLU A 1055 -21.90 0.73 30.68
CA GLU A 1055 -22.81 1.84 31.01
C GLU A 1055 -22.07 3.21 31.01
N GLU A 1056 -20.79 3.28 31.43
CA GLU A 1056 -19.92 4.45 31.23
C GLU A 1056 -19.64 4.76 29.74
N VAL A 1057 -19.32 3.75 28.93
CA VAL A 1057 -19.05 3.93 27.48
C VAL A 1057 -20.30 4.44 26.76
N ILE A 1058 -21.47 3.88 27.06
CA ILE A 1058 -22.77 4.35 26.54
C ILE A 1058 -23.00 5.82 26.90
N SER A 1059 -22.68 6.23 28.13
CA SER A 1059 -22.78 7.63 28.58
C SER A 1059 -21.78 8.57 27.87
N MET A 1060 -20.54 8.11 27.66
CA MET A 1060 -19.47 8.89 27.01
C MET A 1060 -19.62 9.00 25.48
N ALA A 1061 -20.12 7.94 24.83
CA ALA A 1061 -20.22 7.84 23.37
C ALA A 1061 -21.51 7.10 22.94
N PRO A 1062 -22.70 7.74 23.06
CA PRO A 1062 -23.99 7.08 22.84
C PRO A 1062 -24.22 6.46 21.45
N SER A 1063 -23.40 6.79 20.44
CA SER A 1063 -23.51 6.25 19.08
C SER A 1063 -22.53 5.10 18.78
N VAL A 1064 -22.03 4.39 19.80
CA VAL A 1064 -21.12 3.25 19.65
C VAL A 1064 -21.92 1.96 19.86
N HIS A 1065 -22.32 1.30 18.77
CA HIS A 1065 -23.13 0.07 18.80
C HIS A 1065 -22.51 -1.03 19.69
N ASP A 1066 -21.19 -1.25 19.61
CA ASP A 1066 -20.43 -2.25 20.37
C ASP A 1066 -20.83 -2.33 21.85
N ALA A 1067 -20.94 -1.18 22.53
CA ALA A 1067 -21.17 -1.12 23.96
C ALA A 1067 -22.61 -1.51 24.36
N TYR A 1068 -23.58 -1.26 23.46
CA TYR A 1068 -24.96 -1.72 23.63
C TYR A 1068 -25.08 -3.22 23.34
N ILE A 1069 -24.42 -3.70 22.28
CA ILE A 1069 -24.44 -5.11 21.86
C ILE A 1069 -23.77 -6.00 22.91
N GLU A 1070 -22.54 -5.69 23.34
CA GLU A 1070 -21.81 -6.54 24.29
C GLU A 1070 -22.45 -6.56 25.69
N LEU A 1071 -23.06 -5.45 26.12
CA LEU A 1071 -23.81 -5.37 27.37
C LEU A 1071 -25.17 -6.09 27.29
N ALA A 1072 -25.86 -6.01 26.15
CA ALA A 1072 -27.11 -6.74 25.97
C ALA A 1072 -26.84 -8.25 25.89
N ASP A 1073 -25.84 -8.68 25.12
CA ASP A 1073 -25.49 -10.10 24.93
C ASP A 1073 -25.08 -10.79 26.24
N SER A 1074 -24.41 -10.09 27.17
CA SER A 1074 -24.13 -10.64 28.52
C SER A 1074 -25.41 -10.82 29.36
N LEU A 1075 -26.43 -9.99 29.12
CA LEU A 1075 -27.72 -10.03 29.82
C LEU A 1075 -28.71 -11.03 29.20
N ILE A 1076 -28.62 -11.36 27.90
CA ILE A 1076 -29.56 -12.28 27.21
C ILE A 1076 -29.79 -13.63 27.93
N LYS A 1077 -28.80 -14.14 28.67
CA LYS A 1077 -28.90 -15.40 29.43
C LYS A 1077 -29.41 -15.24 30.88
N THR A 1078 -29.43 -14.02 31.42
CA THR A 1078 -29.70 -13.74 32.85
C THR A 1078 -30.94 -12.86 33.04
N ASP A 1079 -31.07 -11.79 32.25
CA ASP A 1079 -32.25 -10.94 32.14
C ASP A 1079 -32.47 -10.54 30.66
N PRO A 1080 -33.26 -11.33 29.90
CA PRO A 1080 -33.58 -11.02 28.51
C PRO A 1080 -34.35 -9.70 28.32
N MET A 1081 -35.02 -9.20 29.37
CA MET A 1081 -35.75 -7.93 29.28
C MET A 1081 -34.81 -6.74 29.48
N LYS A 1082 -33.87 -6.80 30.45
CA LYS A 1082 -32.83 -5.76 30.56
C LYS A 1082 -31.98 -5.66 29.28
N ALA A 1083 -31.75 -6.77 28.56
CA ALA A 1083 -31.11 -6.72 27.24
C ALA A 1083 -31.91 -5.91 26.20
N VAL A 1084 -33.24 -6.10 26.12
CA VAL A 1084 -34.12 -5.28 25.26
C VAL A 1084 -34.18 -3.83 25.74
N ASP A 1085 -34.18 -3.60 27.06
CA ASP A 1085 -34.15 -2.25 27.64
C ASP A 1085 -32.87 -1.50 27.22
N THR A 1086 -31.69 -2.12 27.36
CA THR A 1086 -30.41 -1.59 26.86
C THR A 1086 -30.48 -1.23 25.39
N TYR A 1087 -30.89 -2.17 24.52
CA TYR A 1087 -31.03 -1.91 23.08
C TYR A 1087 -32.02 -0.76 22.77
N SER A 1088 -33.11 -0.65 23.52
CA SER A 1088 -34.14 0.37 23.29
C SER A 1088 -33.74 1.82 23.63
N VAL A 1089 -32.58 2.02 24.26
CA VAL A 1089 -32.00 3.34 24.57
C VAL A 1089 -30.97 3.78 23.50
N TYR A 1090 -30.71 2.97 22.47
CA TYR A 1090 -29.80 3.35 21.39
C TYR A 1090 -30.32 4.55 20.57
N PRO A 1091 -29.53 5.62 20.36
CA PRO A 1091 -29.96 6.83 19.67
C PRO A 1091 -29.87 6.69 18.15
N PHE A 1092 -30.79 5.90 17.57
CA PHE A 1092 -30.98 5.74 16.13
C PHE A 1092 -31.08 7.09 15.40
N LYS A 1093 -30.50 7.16 14.20
CA LYS A 1093 -30.50 8.35 13.33
C LYS A 1093 -30.92 7.95 11.91
N GLU A 1094 -31.68 8.79 11.23
CA GLU A 1094 -31.96 8.60 9.81
C GLU A 1094 -30.85 9.21 8.93
N PRO A 1095 -30.45 8.57 7.82
CA PRO A 1095 -30.90 7.26 7.35
C PRO A 1095 -30.34 6.11 8.21
N LEU A 1096 -31.18 5.12 8.50
CA LEU A 1096 -30.82 3.95 9.32
C LEU A 1096 -29.76 3.08 8.61
N THR A 1097 -28.87 2.51 9.41
CA THR A 1097 -27.74 1.67 8.96
C THR A 1097 -28.03 0.16 9.07
N PHE A 1098 -27.14 -0.67 8.53
CA PHE A 1098 -27.22 -2.13 8.74
C PHE A 1098 -26.96 -2.53 10.20
N ASP A 1099 -26.16 -1.78 10.94
CA ASP A 1099 -25.88 -2.04 12.36
C ASP A 1099 -27.09 -1.68 13.24
N ASP A 1100 -27.88 -0.67 12.84
CA ASP A 1100 -29.18 -0.38 13.45
C ASP A 1100 -30.19 -1.52 13.21
N ALA A 1101 -30.13 -2.18 12.04
CA ALA A 1101 -30.95 -3.36 11.76
C ALA A 1101 -30.57 -4.57 12.63
N TYR A 1102 -29.30 -4.71 13.04
CA TYR A 1102 -28.91 -5.73 14.03
C TYR A 1102 -29.61 -5.50 15.37
N ILE A 1103 -29.56 -4.26 15.88
CA ILE A 1103 -30.20 -3.90 17.16
C ILE A 1103 -31.72 -4.11 17.10
N TYR A 1104 -32.40 -3.64 16.05
CA TYR A 1104 -33.83 -3.90 15.87
C TYR A 1104 -34.14 -5.40 15.70
N GLY A 1105 -33.28 -6.14 14.99
CA GLY A 1105 -33.37 -7.59 14.83
C GLY A 1105 -33.34 -8.34 16.17
N GLU A 1106 -32.40 -7.98 17.04
CA GLU A 1106 -32.27 -8.57 18.36
C GLU A 1106 -33.41 -8.18 19.31
N MET A 1107 -33.87 -6.93 19.27
CA MET A 1107 -35.08 -6.52 20.01
C MET A 1107 -36.31 -7.34 19.61
N VAL A 1108 -36.56 -7.52 18.30
CA VAL A 1108 -37.65 -8.37 17.80
C VAL A 1108 -37.45 -9.83 18.23
N ARG A 1109 -36.25 -10.38 18.05
CA ARG A 1109 -35.92 -11.77 18.40
C ARG A 1109 -36.15 -12.06 19.89
N LEU A 1110 -35.70 -11.17 20.77
CA LEU A 1110 -35.84 -11.33 22.22
C LEU A 1110 -37.27 -11.17 22.70
N LEU A 1111 -38.01 -10.16 22.21
CA LEU A 1111 -39.43 -9.98 22.55
C LEU A 1111 -40.28 -11.16 22.08
N MET A 1112 -40.09 -11.61 20.83
CA MET A 1112 -40.79 -12.76 20.27
C MET A 1112 -40.45 -14.07 21.00
N LYS A 1113 -39.17 -14.32 21.32
CA LYS A 1113 -38.73 -15.54 22.02
C LYS A 1113 -39.26 -15.63 23.46
N ASN A 1114 -39.51 -14.50 24.12
CA ASN A 1114 -40.04 -14.45 25.49
C ASN A 1114 -41.56 -14.15 25.53
N GLU A 1115 -42.26 -14.37 24.41
CA GLU A 1115 -43.71 -14.20 24.23
C GLU A 1115 -44.25 -12.80 24.59
N LYS A 1116 -43.41 -11.77 24.49
CA LYS A 1116 -43.73 -10.36 24.79
C LYS A 1116 -44.38 -9.65 23.60
N TYR A 1117 -45.38 -10.30 23.02
CA TYR A 1117 -46.09 -9.84 21.82
C TYR A 1117 -46.87 -8.53 22.03
N ASP A 1118 -47.24 -8.22 23.28
CA ASP A 1118 -47.90 -6.96 23.68
C ASP A 1118 -46.91 -5.85 24.11
N ASP A 1119 -45.58 -6.03 23.96
CA ASP A 1119 -44.59 -4.96 24.27
C ASP A 1119 -44.64 -3.86 23.19
N PRO A 1120 -44.78 -2.57 23.57
CA PRO A 1120 -44.94 -1.47 22.62
C PRO A 1120 -43.75 -1.24 21.68
N ARG A 1121 -42.57 -1.80 21.99
CA ARG A 1121 -41.37 -1.69 21.14
C ARG A 1121 -41.35 -2.68 19.98
N LEU A 1122 -42.14 -3.77 20.04
CA LEU A 1122 -42.10 -4.84 19.04
C LEU A 1122 -42.48 -4.33 17.64
N GLY A 1123 -43.63 -3.65 17.51
CA GLY A 1123 -44.12 -3.13 16.24
C GLY A 1123 -43.15 -2.15 15.55
N PRO A 1124 -42.71 -1.08 16.23
CA PRO A 1124 -41.71 -0.16 15.69
C PRO A 1124 -40.40 -0.86 15.28
N SER A 1125 -39.92 -1.82 16.07
CA SER A 1125 -38.68 -2.56 15.76
C SER A 1125 -38.85 -3.45 14.52
N MET A 1126 -39.99 -4.13 14.37
CA MET A 1126 -40.31 -4.89 13.16
C MET A 1126 -40.43 -3.99 11.92
N ILE A 1127 -40.99 -2.78 12.06
CA ILE A 1127 -41.08 -1.80 10.96
C ILE A 1127 -39.68 -1.36 10.51
N SER A 1128 -38.82 -0.93 11.44
CA SER A 1128 -37.46 -0.49 11.10
C SER A 1128 -36.63 -1.62 10.50
N LEU A 1129 -36.68 -2.83 11.08
CA LEU A 1129 -36.02 -4.01 10.55
C LEU A 1129 -36.48 -4.34 9.12
N GLY A 1130 -37.79 -4.34 8.88
CA GLY A 1130 -38.37 -4.61 7.55
C GLY A 1130 -38.08 -3.53 6.51
N LYS A 1131 -37.88 -2.26 6.92
CA LYS A 1131 -37.44 -1.18 6.02
C LYS A 1131 -35.99 -1.33 5.57
N ILE A 1132 -35.10 -1.81 6.44
CA ILE A 1132 -33.67 -1.95 6.13
C ILE A 1132 -33.38 -3.28 5.42
N MET A 1133 -33.98 -4.38 5.89
CA MET A 1133 -33.66 -5.75 5.46
C MET A 1133 -34.72 -6.38 4.54
N GLY A 1134 -35.85 -5.71 4.32
CA GLY A 1134 -37.00 -6.25 3.57
C GLY A 1134 -37.93 -7.14 4.41
N LEU A 1135 -39.15 -7.39 3.89
CA LEU A 1135 -40.17 -8.17 4.61
C LEU A 1135 -39.82 -9.65 4.80
N THR A 1136 -38.93 -10.22 3.99
CA THR A 1136 -38.55 -11.64 4.06
C THR A 1136 -37.95 -12.01 5.42
N VAL A 1137 -37.20 -11.09 6.04
CA VAL A 1137 -36.62 -11.28 7.39
C VAL A 1137 -37.71 -11.31 8.48
N LEU A 1138 -38.90 -10.76 8.22
CA LEU A 1138 -40.03 -10.77 9.15
C LEU A 1138 -40.92 -12.02 9.07
N GLU A 1139 -40.85 -12.81 8.00
CA GLU A 1139 -41.81 -13.89 7.69
C GLU A 1139 -42.05 -14.85 8.86
N LYS A 1140 -40.97 -15.34 9.49
CA LYS A 1140 -41.05 -16.26 10.64
C LYS A 1140 -41.73 -15.65 11.86
N TYR A 1141 -41.57 -14.34 12.07
CA TYR A 1141 -42.21 -13.61 13.17
C TYR A 1141 -43.67 -13.29 12.85
N VAL A 1142 -43.96 -12.91 11.60
CA VAL A 1142 -45.32 -12.71 11.09
C VAL A 1142 -46.13 -14.00 11.25
N GLU A 1143 -45.62 -15.14 10.78
CA GLU A 1143 -46.27 -16.44 10.94
C GLU A 1143 -46.57 -16.79 12.41
N ALA A 1144 -45.65 -16.50 13.33
CA ALA A 1144 -45.83 -16.81 14.74
C ALA A 1144 -46.96 -15.99 15.37
N LEU A 1145 -47.07 -14.71 15.02
CA LEU A 1145 -48.17 -13.82 15.43
C LEU A 1145 -49.50 -14.20 14.76
N ASP A 1146 -49.48 -14.48 13.44
CA ASP A 1146 -50.64 -14.79 12.60
C ASP A 1146 -51.37 -16.05 13.08
N LYS A 1147 -50.63 -17.10 13.46
CA LYS A 1147 -51.15 -18.35 14.04
C LYS A 1147 -52.00 -18.15 15.31
N THR A 1148 -51.92 -17.01 15.98
CA THR A 1148 -52.73 -16.70 17.17
C THR A 1148 -54.05 -15.97 16.85
N PHE A 1149 -54.16 -15.34 15.67
CA PHE A 1149 -55.19 -14.36 15.28
C PHE A 1149 -55.42 -13.17 16.26
N LYS A 1150 -54.74 -13.11 17.42
CA LYS A 1150 -54.84 -12.01 18.40
C LYS A 1150 -54.16 -10.73 17.91
N TYR A 1151 -53.04 -10.86 17.18
CA TYR A 1151 -52.15 -9.75 16.83
C TYR A 1151 -52.36 -9.17 15.42
N SER A 1152 -53.50 -9.46 14.78
CA SER A 1152 -53.84 -8.96 13.43
C SER A 1152 -53.81 -7.43 13.30
N LYS A 1153 -54.00 -6.68 14.40
CA LYS A 1153 -53.78 -5.22 14.41
C LYS A 1153 -52.30 -4.87 14.22
N LEU A 1154 -51.42 -5.46 15.03
CA LEU A 1154 -49.96 -5.27 14.97
C LEU A 1154 -49.41 -5.66 13.59
N LEU A 1155 -49.89 -6.76 13.02
CA LEU A 1155 -49.47 -7.23 11.69
C LEU A 1155 -49.81 -6.24 10.58
N LYS A 1156 -50.99 -5.59 10.63
CA LYS A 1156 -51.36 -4.52 9.68
C LYS A 1156 -50.48 -3.28 9.85
N GLU A 1157 -50.23 -2.87 11.09
CA GLU A 1157 -49.37 -1.72 11.41
C GLU A 1157 -47.92 -1.95 10.95
N VAL A 1158 -47.37 -3.15 11.16
CA VAL A 1158 -46.04 -3.53 10.67
C VAL A 1158 -45.98 -3.53 9.15
N TYR A 1159 -46.91 -4.22 8.48
CA TYR A 1159 -46.89 -4.36 7.02
C TYR A 1159 -47.06 -3.00 6.30
N ALA A 1160 -48.00 -2.17 6.76
CA ALA A 1160 -48.17 -0.81 6.24
C ALA A 1160 -46.95 0.09 6.53
N GLY A 1161 -46.40 -0.01 7.75
CA GLY A 1161 -45.24 0.77 8.18
C GLY A 1161 -43.96 0.47 7.37
N VAL A 1162 -43.70 -0.79 7.02
CA VAL A 1162 -42.57 -1.16 6.15
C VAL A 1162 -42.73 -0.56 4.75
N HIS A 1163 -43.94 -0.60 4.19
CA HIS A 1163 -44.23 0.00 2.88
C HIS A 1163 -44.39 1.53 2.90
N GLY A 1164 -44.26 2.20 4.06
CA GLY A 1164 -44.45 3.65 4.20
C GLY A 1164 -45.89 4.12 3.91
N LYS A 1165 -46.87 3.22 3.98
CA LYS A 1165 -48.29 3.45 3.69
C LYS A 1165 -49.12 3.57 4.97
N SER A 1166 -50.32 4.12 4.87
CA SER A 1166 -51.32 4.03 5.94
C SER A 1166 -51.90 2.61 6.03
N VAL A 1167 -52.38 2.21 7.22
CA VAL A 1167 -53.17 0.98 7.39
C VAL A 1167 -54.49 1.04 6.60
N ASP A 1168 -55.00 2.24 6.34
CA ASP A 1168 -56.24 2.48 5.57
C ASP A 1168 -56.01 2.56 4.04
N ASP A 1169 -54.80 2.29 3.57
CA ASP A 1169 -54.45 2.27 2.15
C ASP A 1169 -55.28 1.23 1.37
N SER A 1170 -55.82 1.62 0.21
CA SER A 1170 -56.81 0.82 -0.53
C SER A 1170 -56.25 -0.51 -1.05
N ASP A 1171 -54.96 -0.56 -1.40
CA ASP A 1171 -54.31 -1.79 -1.87
C ASP A 1171 -54.04 -2.73 -0.69
N LEU A 1172 -53.52 -2.17 0.41
CA LEU A 1172 -53.24 -2.93 1.63
C LEU A 1172 -54.52 -3.49 2.26
N GLN A 1173 -55.63 -2.75 2.21
CA GLN A 1173 -56.94 -3.22 2.67
C GLN A 1173 -57.46 -4.44 1.90
N GLN A 1174 -57.04 -4.66 0.65
CA GLN A 1174 -57.35 -5.90 -0.07
C GLN A 1174 -56.47 -7.06 0.41
N PHE A 1175 -55.17 -6.83 0.59
CA PHE A 1175 -54.23 -7.80 1.13
C PHE A 1175 -54.60 -8.23 2.58
N PHE A 1176 -54.97 -7.30 3.44
CA PHE A 1176 -55.36 -7.58 4.82
C PHE A 1176 -56.66 -8.40 4.91
N LYS A 1177 -57.61 -8.21 3.98
CA LYS A 1177 -58.80 -9.07 3.86
C LYS A 1177 -58.44 -10.48 3.38
N PHE A 1178 -57.56 -10.61 2.39
CA PHE A 1178 -57.03 -11.90 1.94
C PHE A 1178 -56.29 -12.65 3.06
N LYS A 1179 -55.62 -11.93 3.96
CA LYS A 1179 -54.95 -12.46 5.16
C LYS A 1179 -55.86 -12.66 6.39
N CYS A 1180 -57.16 -12.36 6.29
CA CYS A 1180 -58.09 -12.40 7.44
C CYS A 1180 -57.65 -11.53 8.64
N TRP A 1181 -56.97 -10.41 8.38
CA TRP A 1181 -56.52 -9.45 9.40
C TRP A 1181 -57.51 -8.30 9.65
N VAL A 1182 -58.63 -8.25 8.93
CA VAL A 1182 -59.70 -7.22 8.99
C VAL A 1182 -61.04 -7.90 9.26
#